data_AF-A0A852M902-F1
#
_entry.id   AF-A0A852M902-F1
#
_cell.length_a   1.000
_cell.length_b   1.000
_cell.length_c   1.000
_cell.angle_alpha   90.00
_cell.angle_beta   90.00
_cell.angle_gamma   90.00
#
_symmetry.space_group_name_H-M   'P 1'
#
loop_
_entity.id
_entity.type
_entity.pdbx_description
1 polymer ?
#
loop_
_entity_poly.entity_id
_entity_poly.type
_entity_poly.pdbx_seq_one_letter_code
_entity_poly.pdbx_strand_id
1 'polypeptide(L)'
;MGSWTKMWPTDWALLMKSWLIFSLGLYIQVSKTLACPKVCRCDRNFVYCNERSLTSVPLGIPEGVTVLYLHNNQINNAGFPAELHNVQSVHTVYLYGNQLDEFPMNLPKNVRVLHLQENNIQTISRAALAQLLKLEELHLDDNSISTVGVEDGAFQEAISLKLLFLSKNHLSSVPVGLPLDLQELRVDENRIAVISDLAFQNLTSLERLIVDGNLLTNKGIAEGSFSHLSKLKEFSIVRNSLTYPPPDLPGTHLLRLYLQDNQITHIPLTAFSNLHKLERLDISNNQLRMLAKGVFDNLHNLRQLTVRNNPWLCDCSIKWVTEWLKFIPASINVRGFMCQGPEQVRGMAVRELNMNMLSCPTTTPGLPLIITPVPATTMPTTLVPSSSFPPSSSKYNPLTPIVATLPTVPDREDRERVTPPLSEWIQLSIHFVNDTCIQVNWMSLFSVMAYKLTWVKMGHSLVGGIVHERIISGEKQQSSLVNLEPKSTYRICLVPLDTYNNYRTGEDTVCSEATTKASFLNGSNIPSSHEQTTSQNLGSPFLLAGLIGGAVIFVLVVLLSIFCWHMHKKGRYTSQKWKYNRGRRKDDYCEAGTKKDNSILEMTETSFQIVSLNNDQLLKGDFRLQPIYTPNGGINYTDCHIPNNMRYCNSNVSDLEHCHT
;
A
#
# COMPACT_ATOMS: atom_id res chain seq x y z
N MET A 1 -9.68 90.41 -55.83
CA MET A 1 -10.50 89.18 -55.88
C MET A 1 -9.73 88.21 -56.75
N GLY A 2 -9.27 87.02 -56.37
CA GLY A 2 -9.41 86.19 -55.19
C GLY A 2 -8.75 84.85 -55.58
N SER A 3 -8.04 84.25 -54.61
CA SER A 3 -7.36 82.96 -54.61
C SER A 3 -8.10 81.80 -55.32
N TRP A 4 -7.40 80.77 -55.78
CA TRP A 4 -7.43 79.40 -55.20
C TRP A 4 -6.73 78.37 -56.13
N THR A 5 -5.63 77.85 -55.60
CA THR A 5 -4.85 76.68 -56.03
C THR A 5 -5.67 75.39 -55.96
N LYS A 6 -5.34 74.38 -56.79
CA LYS A 6 -5.53 72.97 -56.40
C LYS A 6 -4.53 72.04 -57.07
N MET A 7 -3.48 71.77 -56.29
CA MET A 7 -2.53 70.67 -56.39
C MET A 7 -3.26 69.33 -56.48
N TRP A 8 -2.84 68.45 -57.38
CA TRP A 8 -3.19 67.03 -57.37
C TRP A 8 -2.54 66.36 -56.14
N PRO A 9 -3.26 65.58 -55.33
CA PRO A 9 -2.66 64.90 -54.19
C PRO A 9 -2.01 63.58 -54.62
N THR A 10 -0.72 63.48 -54.35
CA THR A 10 0.16 62.30 -54.35
C THR A 10 -0.19 61.25 -53.29
N ASP A 11 -1.46 61.12 -52.88
CA ASP A 11 -1.88 60.35 -51.68
C ASP A 11 -2.37 58.92 -51.96
N TRP A 12 -2.61 58.54 -53.21
CA TRP A 12 -3.10 57.19 -53.52
C TRP A 12 -2.06 56.09 -53.24
N ALA A 13 -0.77 56.39 -53.39
CA ALA A 13 0.31 55.45 -53.11
C ALA A 13 0.55 55.20 -51.60
N LEU A 14 0.26 56.21 -50.76
CA LEU A 14 0.39 56.12 -49.30
C LEU A 14 -0.80 55.37 -48.68
N LEU A 15 -2.01 55.59 -49.20
CA LEU A 15 -3.21 54.85 -48.78
C LEU A 15 -3.13 53.36 -49.15
N MET A 16 -2.64 53.01 -50.34
CA MET A 16 -2.44 51.62 -50.75
C MET A 16 -1.32 50.92 -49.97
N LYS A 17 -0.22 51.62 -49.63
CA LYS A 17 0.82 51.08 -48.74
C LYS A 17 0.30 50.85 -47.32
N SER A 18 -0.51 51.76 -46.79
CA SER A 18 -1.12 51.61 -45.47
C SER A 18 -2.10 50.43 -45.44
N TRP A 19 -2.92 50.26 -46.49
CA TRP A 19 -3.79 49.09 -46.64
C TRP A 19 -3.02 47.78 -46.88
N LEU A 20 -1.88 47.80 -47.58
CA LEU A 20 -1.01 46.63 -47.72
C LEU A 20 -0.33 46.27 -46.40
N ILE A 21 0.14 47.24 -45.61
CA ILE A 21 0.75 46.99 -44.29
C ILE A 21 -0.33 46.55 -43.29
N PHE A 22 -1.54 47.09 -43.37
CA PHE A 22 -2.66 46.70 -42.52
C PHE A 22 -3.21 45.32 -42.91
N SER A 23 -3.32 45.00 -44.21
CA SER A 23 -3.72 43.67 -44.68
C SER A 23 -2.62 42.62 -44.51
N LEU A 24 -1.33 42.98 -44.65
CA LEU A 24 -0.20 42.11 -44.30
C LEU A 24 -0.10 41.94 -42.78
N GLY A 25 -0.39 42.98 -41.99
CA GLY A 25 -0.52 42.93 -40.53
C GLY A 25 -1.70 42.06 -40.07
N LEU A 26 -2.84 42.15 -40.75
CA LEU A 26 -4.01 41.29 -40.53
C LEU A 26 -3.72 39.84 -40.98
N TYR A 27 -2.99 39.65 -42.08
CA TYR A 27 -2.56 38.33 -42.56
C TYR A 27 -1.53 37.70 -41.62
N ILE A 28 -0.64 38.50 -41.02
CA ILE A 28 0.32 38.07 -39.98
C ILE A 28 -0.38 37.82 -38.63
N GLN A 29 -1.49 38.50 -38.33
CA GLN A 29 -2.31 38.24 -37.14
C GLN A 29 -3.29 37.07 -37.29
N VAL A 30 -3.73 36.74 -38.52
CA VAL A 30 -4.66 35.64 -38.80
C VAL A 30 -3.93 34.32 -39.13
N SER A 31 -2.61 34.33 -39.31
CA SER A 31 -1.82 33.13 -39.68
C SER A 31 -0.86 32.62 -38.60
N LYS A 32 -0.99 33.05 -37.33
CA LYS A 32 -0.34 32.31 -36.22
C LYS A 32 -1.20 31.11 -35.81
N THR A 33 -1.52 30.25 -36.77
CA THR A 33 -1.72 28.83 -36.43
C THR A 33 -0.37 28.35 -35.93
N LEU A 34 -0.18 28.28 -34.61
CA LEU A 34 1.05 27.75 -34.02
C LEU A 34 1.26 26.37 -34.64
N ALA A 35 2.31 26.24 -35.45
CA ALA A 35 2.54 25.05 -36.24
C ALA A 35 2.74 23.87 -35.31
N CYS A 36 2.01 22.78 -35.56
CA CYS A 36 2.19 21.51 -34.88
C CYS A 36 3.68 21.12 -34.84
N PRO A 37 4.21 20.59 -33.73
CA PRO A 37 5.59 20.15 -33.67
C PRO A 37 5.88 19.15 -34.81
N LYS A 38 6.98 19.34 -35.55
CA LYS A 38 7.32 18.52 -36.74
C LYS A 38 7.40 17.02 -36.42
N VAL A 39 7.82 16.69 -35.20
CA VAL A 39 7.93 15.31 -34.73
C VAL A 39 6.59 14.72 -34.31
N CYS A 40 5.50 15.49 -34.23
CA CYS A 40 4.19 15.04 -33.82
C CYS A 40 3.16 15.21 -34.93
N ARG A 41 1.97 14.62 -34.71
CA ARG A 41 0.80 14.85 -35.55
C ARG A 41 -0.27 15.55 -34.71
N CYS A 42 -0.84 16.63 -35.23
CA CYS A 42 -1.95 17.33 -34.58
C CYS A 42 -3.20 17.15 -35.41
N ASP A 43 -4.33 16.89 -34.76
CA ASP A 43 -5.64 16.75 -35.39
C ASP A 43 -6.69 17.44 -34.51
N ARG A 44 -7.27 18.52 -35.01
CA ARG A 44 -8.23 19.37 -34.28
C ARG A 44 -7.66 19.78 -32.91
N ASN A 45 -8.22 19.24 -31.83
CA ASN A 45 -7.88 19.57 -30.45
C ASN A 45 -6.99 18.49 -29.80
N PHE A 46 -6.45 17.56 -30.59
CA PHE A 46 -5.63 16.44 -30.13
C PHE A 46 -4.21 16.55 -30.69
N VAL A 47 -3.22 16.26 -29.84
CA VAL A 47 -1.81 16.18 -30.25
C VAL A 47 -1.29 14.77 -29.99
N TYR A 48 -0.83 14.11 -31.06
CA TYR A 48 -0.32 12.75 -31.08
C TYR A 48 1.21 12.75 -31.20
N CYS A 49 1.86 12.67 -30.04
CA CYS A 49 3.29 12.52 -29.87
C CYS A 49 3.68 11.14 -29.31
N ASN A 50 2.73 10.21 -29.17
CA ASN A 50 2.94 8.86 -28.64
C ASN A 50 3.70 7.93 -29.60
N GLU A 51 4.40 6.93 -29.06
CA GLU A 51 5.13 5.88 -29.83
C GLU A 51 6.18 6.44 -30.82
N ARG A 52 6.92 7.47 -30.41
CA ARG A 52 7.88 8.18 -31.29
C ARG A 52 9.31 8.20 -30.75
N SER A 53 9.59 7.44 -29.68
CA SER A 53 10.89 7.40 -29.01
C SER A 53 11.38 8.79 -28.59
N LEU A 54 10.46 9.68 -28.20
CA LEU A 54 10.79 11.03 -27.73
C LEU A 54 11.47 10.94 -26.36
N THR A 55 12.53 11.71 -26.15
CA THR A 55 13.21 11.84 -24.85
C THR A 55 12.77 13.09 -24.09
N SER A 56 12.06 14.01 -24.76
CA SER A 56 11.50 15.23 -24.18
C SER A 56 10.19 15.61 -24.86
N VAL A 57 9.37 16.39 -24.15
CA VAL A 57 8.15 16.96 -24.71
C VAL A 57 8.53 18.01 -25.76
N PRO A 58 7.97 17.94 -26.98
CA PRO A 58 8.36 18.84 -28.05
C PRO A 58 7.82 20.26 -27.81
N LEU A 59 8.63 21.25 -28.19
CA LEU A 59 8.26 22.66 -28.15
C LEU A 59 7.19 22.98 -29.20
N GLY A 60 6.40 24.01 -28.94
CA GLY A 60 5.39 24.51 -29.89
C GLY A 60 4.07 23.74 -29.87
N ILE A 61 3.64 23.26 -28.70
CA ILE A 61 2.29 22.73 -28.52
C ILE A 61 1.28 23.86 -28.81
N PRO A 62 0.33 23.69 -29.75
CA PRO A 62 -0.61 24.75 -30.11
C PRO A 62 -1.58 25.10 -28.96
N GLU A 63 -1.91 26.39 -28.84
CA GLU A 63 -3.03 26.84 -28.01
C GLU A 63 -4.36 26.36 -28.60
N GLY A 64 -5.25 25.82 -27.76
CA GLY A 64 -6.53 25.23 -28.16
C GLY A 64 -6.57 23.69 -28.14
N VAL A 65 -5.43 23.03 -27.92
CA VAL A 65 -5.35 21.57 -27.71
C VAL A 65 -5.95 21.21 -26.37
N THR A 66 -6.85 20.24 -26.34
CA THR A 66 -7.50 19.76 -25.11
C THR A 66 -6.86 18.49 -24.57
N VAL A 67 -6.34 17.62 -25.44
CA VAL A 67 -5.76 16.31 -25.06
C VAL A 67 -4.38 16.13 -25.69
N LEU A 68 -3.42 15.74 -24.86
CA LEU A 68 -2.02 15.56 -25.24
C LEU A 68 -1.60 14.10 -25.04
N TYR A 69 -1.26 13.41 -26.13
CA TYR A 69 -0.77 12.03 -26.11
C TYR A 69 0.76 11.99 -26.21
N LEU A 70 1.43 11.67 -25.10
CA LEU A 70 2.88 11.55 -24.97
C LEU A 70 3.34 10.16 -24.49
N HIS A 71 2.41 9.21 -24.37
CA HIS A 71 2.67 7.87 -23.86
C HIS A 71 3.56 7.02 -24.78
N ASN A 72 4.12 5.93 -24.25
CA ASN A 72 4.99 4.99 -24.97
C ASN A 72 6.18 5.70 -25.65
N ASN A 73 6.89 6.52 -24.89
CA ASN A 73 8.10 7.21 -25.33
C ASN A 73 9.24 6.91 -24.35
N GLN A 74 10.31 7.71 -24.38
CA GLN A 74 11.47 7.60 -23.49
C GLN A 74 11.67 8.93 -22.74
N ILE A 75 10.57 9.62 -22.42
CA ILE A 75 10.60 10.94 -21.78
C ILE A 75 11.04 10.75 -20.32
N ASN A 76 12.03 11.54 -19.91
CA ASN A 76 12.51 11.61 -18.53
C ASN A 76 12.11 12.95 -17.88
N ASN A 77 12.39 13.11 -16.59
CA ASN A 77 12.03 14.31 -15.81
C ASN A 77 12.65 15.62 -16.32
N ALA A 78 13.82 15.58 -16.95
CA ALA A 78 14.44 16.75 -17.57
C ALA A 78 13.78 17.13 -18.92
N GLY A 79 12.92 16.27 -19.45
CA GLY A 79 12.23 16.43 -20.72
C GLY A 79 11.00 17.35 -20.70
N PHE A 80 10.75 18.08 -19.60
CA PHE A 80 9.57 18.95 -19.46
C PHE A 80 9.93 20.45 -19.55
N PRO A 81 9.68 21.10 -20.71
CA PRO A 81 10.00 22.50 -20.91
C PRO A 81 9.06 23.42 -20.11
N ALA A 82 9.57 24.56 -19.63
CA ALA A 82 8.79 25.51 -18.83
C ALA A 82 7.60 26.10 -19.59
N GLU A 83 7.69 26.22 -20.92
CA GLU A 83 6.62 26.73 -21.77
C GLU A 83 5.38 25.82 -21.78
N LEU A 84 5.54 24.53 -21.49
CA LEU A 84 4.42 23.58 -21.40
C LEU A 84 3.42 23.99 -20.30
N HIS A 85 3.93 24.56 -19.22
CA HIS A 85 3.13 25.03 -18.09
C HIS A 85 2.17 26.16 -18.47
N ASN A 86 2.49 26.92 -19.53
CA ASN A 86 1.69 28.05 -19.99
C ASN A 86 0.50 27.64 -20.86
N VAL A 87 0.46 26.39 -21.36
CA VAL A 87 -0.60 25.93 -22.25
C VAL A 87 -1.90 25.74 -21.45
N GLN A 88 -2.84 26.68 -21.54
CA GLN A 88 -4.01 26.68 -20.67
C GLN A 88 -5.15 25.79 -21.15
N SER A 89 -5.16 25.42 -22.43
CA SER A 89 -6.26 24.67 -23.04
C SER A 89 -6.24 23.17 -22.75
N VAL A 90 -5.11 22.62 -22.28
CA VAL A 90 -4.94 21.17 -22.09
C VAL A 90 -5.57 20.73 -20.77
N HIS A 91 -6.44 19.73 -20.85
CA HIS A 91 -7.17 19.16 -19.71
C HIS A 91 -6.80 17.70 -19.44
N THR A 92 -6.34 16.97 -20.45
CA THR A 92 -5.97 15.55 -20.32
C THR A 92 -4.58 15.31 -20.91
N VAL A 93 -3.72 14.65 -20.14
CA VAL A 93 -2.35 14.32 -20.55
C VAL A 93 -2.08 12.84 -20.33
N TYR A 94 -1.66 12.16 -21.40
CA TYR A 94 -1.23 10.77 -21.35
C TYR A 94 0.29 10.66 -21.41
N LEU A 95 0.91 10.22 -20.32
CA LEU A 95 2.37 10.08 -20.15
C LEU A 95 2.79 8.67 -19.71
N TYR A 96 1.89 7.69 -19.77
CA TYR A 96 2.19 6.32 -19.40
C TYR A 96 3.25 5.66 -20.30
N GLY A 97 3.97 4.66 -19.81
CA GLY A 97 5.00 3.95 -20.59
C GLY A 97 6.15 4.86 -21.00
N ASN A 98 6.71 5.63 -20.06
CA ASN A 98 7.87 6.50 -20.25
C ASN A 98 9.00 6.13 -19.27
N GLN A 99 10.00 7.00 -19.10
CA GLN A 99 11.16 6.80 -18.23
C GLN A 99 11.23 7.86 -17.14
N LEU A 100 10.08 8.12 -16.49
CA LEU A 100 9.98 9.11 -15.41
C LEU A 100 10.41 8.47 -14.07
N ASP A 101 11.31 9.12 -13.35
CA ASP A 101 11.82 8.69 -12.04
C ASP A 101 11.18 9.49 -10.88
N GLU A 102 10.63 10.67 -11.17
CA GLU A 102 9.93 11.55 -10.20
C GLU A 102 8.61 12.07 -10.80
N PHE A 103 7.74 12.66 -9.98
CA PHE A 103 6.57 13.36 -10.49
C PHE A 103 6.99 14.55 -11.39
N PRO A 104 6.46 14.69 -12.63
CA PRO A 104 6.93 15.70 -13.57
C PRO A 104 6.55 17.13 -13.18
N MET A 105 7.51 18.05 -13.35
CA MET A 105 7.31 19.50 -13.20
C MET A 105 6.86 20.14 -14.51
N ASN A 106 6.33 21.37 -14.44
CA ASN A 106 5.96 22.20 -15.60
C ASN A 106 4.84 21.62 -16.47
N LEU A 107 3.98 20.77 -15.90
CA LEU A 107 2.77 20.31 -16.57
C LEU A 107 1.77 21.46 -16.78
N PRO A 108 0.86 21.36 -17.77
CA PRO A 108 -0.11 22.42 -18.01
C PRO A 108 -1.03 22.67 -16.79
N LYS A 109 -1.20 23.94 -16.39
CA LYS A 109 -1.90 24.33 -15.13
C LYS A 109 -3.33 23.81 -14.97
N ASN A 110 -4.04 23.65 -16.08
CA ASN A 110 -5.47 23.31 -16.09
C ASN A 110 -5.75 21.82 -16.34
N VAL A 111 -4.73 20.97 -16.23
CA VAL A 111 -4.90 19.52 -16.34
C VAL A 111 -5.87 19.03 -15.26
N ARG A 112 -6.83 18.21 -15.70
CA ARG A 112 -7.83 17.54 -14.88
C ARG A 112 -7.58 16.04 -14.80
N VAL A 113 -7.10 15.43 -15.88
CA VAL A 113 -6.85 13.99 -15.94
C VAL A 113 -5.40 13.75 -16.36
N LEU A 114 -4.64 13.08 -15.51
CA LEU A 114 -3.22 12.82 -15.71
C LEU A 114 -2.93 11.32 -15.60
N HIS A 115 -2.38 10.75 -16.66
CA HIS A 115 -1.99 9.35 -16.73
C HIS A 115 -0.47 9.20 -16.72
N LEU A 116 0.09 8.66 -15.63
CA LEU A 116 1.53 8.47 -15.39
C LEU A 116 1.88 7.00 -15.10
N GLN A 117 0.97 6.07 -15.32
CA GLN A 117 1.19 4.65 -15.07
C GLN A 117 2.33 4.05 -15.92
N GLU A 118 2.87 2.90 -15.53
CA GLU A 118 3.94 2.21 -16.27
C GLU A 118 5.19 3.12 -16.47
N ASN A 119 5.64 3.74 -15.39
CA ASN A 119 6.87 4.55 -15.33
C ASN A 119 7.74 4.04 -14.15
N ASN A 120 8.83 4.75 -13.81
CA ASN A 120 9.71 4.41 -12.70
C ASN A 120 9.61 5.43 -11.55
N ILE A 121 8.46 6.10 -11.39
CA ILE A 121 8.31 7.21 -10.44
C ILE A 121 8.54 6.68 -9.02
N GLN A 122 9.48 7.29 -8.30
CA GLN A 122 9.82 6.96 -6.92
C GLN A 122 9.43 8.07 -5.96
N THR A 123 9.55 9.32 -6.39
CA THR A 123 9.34 10.50 -5.55
C THR A 123 8.18 11.37 -6.04
N ILE A 124 7.42 11.91 -5.10
CA ILE A 124 6.32 12.84 -5.34
C ILE A 124 6.53 14.05 -4.42
N SER A 125 6.86 15.18 -5.03
CA SER A 125 7.07 16.42 -4.31
C SER A 125 5.78 17.24 -4.20
N ARG A 126 5.67 17.95 -3.07
CA ARG A 126 4.60 18.90 -2.78
C ARG A 126 4.55 20.02 -3.82
N ALA A 127 5.71 20.51 -4.22
CA ALA A 127 5.84 21.59 -5.20
C ALA A 127 5.26 21.21 -6.57
N ALA A 128 5.38 19.95 -7.00
CA ALA A 128 4.88 19.52 -8.29
C ALA A 128 3.35 19.46 -8.32
N LEU A 129 2.73 18.91 -7.28
CA LEU A 129 1.26 18.80 -7.19
C LEU A 129 0.59 20.15 -6.93
N ALA A 130 1.25 21.08 -6.23
CA ALA A 130 0.77 22.45 -6.06
C ALA A 130 0.62 23.22 -7.38
N GLN A 131 1.28 22.80 -8.47
CA GLN A 131 1.10 23.40 -9.79
C GLN A 131 -0.23 23.00 -10.46
N LEU A 132 -0.89 21.94 -9.98
CA LEU A 132 -2.01 21.27 -10.63
C LEU A 132 -3.30 21.35 -9.80
N LEU A 133 -3.70 22.56 -9.42
CA LEU A 133 -4.86 22.80 -8.54
C LEU A 133 -6.20 22.32 -9.12
N LYS A 134 -6.29 22.09 -10.44
CA LYS A 134 -7.49 21.59 -11.14
C LYS A 134 -7.46 20.09 -11.43
N LEU A 135 -6.44 19.37 -10.96
CA LEU A 135 -6.33 17.94 -11.17
C LEU A 135 -7.48 17.22 -10.46
N GLU A 136 -8.26 16.44 -11.19
CA GLU A 136 -9.41 15.69 -10.69
C GLU A 136 -9.12 14.18 -10.63
N GLU A 137 -8.30 13.67 -11.55
CA GLU A 137 -8.00 12.24 -11.71
C GLU A 137 -6.51 12.02 -11.99
N LEU A 138 -5.87 11.19 -11.17
CA LEU A 138 -4.44 10.91 -11.22
C LEU A 138 -4.19 9.40 -11.20
N HIS A 139 -3.56 8.89 -12.27
CA HIS A 139 -3.12 7.50 -12.38
C HIS A 139 -1.61 7.42 -12.22
N LEU A 140 -1.17 6.70 -11.20
CA LEU A 140 0.23 6.43 -10.85
C LEU A 140 0.48 4.92 -10.71
N ASP A 141 -0.35 4.09 -11.32
CA ASP A 141 -0.27 2.64 -11.27
C ASP A 141 1.05 2.12 -11.85
N ASP A 142 1.52 0.95 -11.43
CA ASP A 142 2.72 0.30 -11.98
C ASP A 142 3.93 1.27 -12.02
N ASN A 143 4.25 1.84 -10.86
CA ASN A 143 5.41 2.71 -10.62
C ASN A 143 6.25 2.15 -9.44
N SER A 144 7.24 2.90 -8.97
CA SER A 144 8.13 2.51 -7.87
C SER A 144 7.95 3.39 -6.62
N ILE A 145 6.75 3.94 -6.41
CA ILE A 145 6.49 4.92 -5.34
C ILE A 145 6.55 4.21 -3.99
N SER A 146 7.35 4.75 -3.07
CA SER A 146 7.42 4.27 -1.68
C SER A 146 6.87 5.32 -0.72
N THR A 147 6.50 4.92 0.50
CA THR A 147 5.99 5.85 1.53
C THR A 147 6.97 7.00 1.80
N VAL A 148 8.29 6.73 1.80
CA VAL A 148 9.34 7.75 2.02
C VAL A 148 9.53 8.65 0.80
N GLY A 149 9.16 8.18 -0.39
CA GLY A 149 9.25 8.97 -1.62
C GLY A 149 8.14 10.01 -1.76
N VAL A 150 7.06 9.89 -0.99
CA VAL A 150 5.97 10.88 -0.98
C VAL A 150 6.26 11.91 0.10
N GLU A 151 6.43 13.18 -0.28
CA GLU A 151 6.56 14.27 0.69
C GLU A 151 5.27 14.40 1.53
N ASP A 152 5.43 14.77 2.80
CA ASP A 152 4.31 14.92 3.74
C ASP A 152 3.28 15.94 3.21
N GLY A 153 2.03 15.47 3.06
CA GLY A 153 0.93 16.29 2.53
C GLY A 153 1.06 16.65 1.04
N ALA A 154 1.92 15.97 0.27
CA ALA A 154 2.09 16.26 -1.16
C ALA A 154 0.75 16.16 -1.94
N PHE A 155 -0.04 15.12 -1.68
CA PHE A 155 -1.35 14.94 -2.32
C PHE A 155 -2.39 15.97 -1.86
N GLN A 156 -2.25 16.52 -0.65
CA GLN A 156 -3.17 17.53 -0.12
C GLN A 156 -3.18 18.82 -0.97
N GLU A 157 -2.07 19.12 -1.66
CA GLU A 157 -1.95 20.29 -2.54
C GLU A 157 -2.85 20.19 -3.79
N ALA A 158 -3.16 18.97 -4.23
CA ALA A 158 -4.07 18.73 -5.34
C ALA A 158 -5.53 18.83 -4.85
N ILE A 159 -5.96 20.05 -4.53
CA ILE A 159 -7.24 20.33 -3.84
C ILE A 159 -8.49 19.83 -4.57
N SER A 160 -8.44 19.69 -5.90
CA SER A 160 -9.58 19.25 -6.72
C SER A 160 -9.58 17.73 -6.97
N LEU A 161 -8.61 17.00 -6.41
CA LEU A 161 -8.38 15.60 -6.74
C LEU A 161 -9.48 14.71 -6.13
N LYS A 162 -10.12 13.92 -6.99
CA LYS A 162 -11.24 13.04 -6.66
C LYS A 162 -10.88 11.57 -6.82
N LEU A 163 -10.04 11.23 -7.79
CA LEU A 163 -9.64 9.85 -8.09
C LEU A 163 -8.13 9.75 -8.03
N LEU A 164 -7.63 8.89 -7.13
CA LEU A 164 -6.21 8.63 -6.95
C LEU A 164 -5.94 7.13 -7.07
N PHE A 165 -5.19 6.75 -8.09
CA PHE A 165 -4.79 5.37 -8.36
C PHE A 165 -3.29 5.21 -8.14
N LEU A 166 -2.93 4.41 -7.15
CA LEU A 166 -1.57 4.10 -6.70
C LEU A 166 -1.34 2.58 -6.70
N SER A 167 -2.08 1.83 -7.53
CA SER A 167 -2.00 0.38 -7.56
C SER A 167 -0.61 -0.10 -8.01
N LYS A 168 -0.15 -1.25 -7.52
CA LYS A 168 1.16 -1.83 -7.91
C LYS A 168 2.35 -0.89 -7.74
N ASN A 169 2.47 -0.32 -6.55
CA ASN A 169 3.62 0.49 -6.14
C ASN A 169 4.40 -0.20 -5.00
N HIS A 170 5.23 0.54 -4.28
CA HIS A 170 6.05 0.05 -3.18
C HIS A 170 5.69 0.72 -1.85
N LEU A 171 4.41 1.10 -1.67
CA LEU A 171 3.91 1.71 -0.45
C LEU A 171 3.91 0.70 0.71
N SER A 172 4.44 1.11 1.86
CA SER A 172 4.47 0.33 3.11
C SER A 172 3.37 0.74 4.10
N SER A 173 2.84 1.94 3.93
CA SER A 173 1.67 2.48 4.63
C SER A 173 0.88 3.40 3.70
N VAL A 174 -0.38 3.65 4.03
CA VAL A 174 -1.18 4.67 3.34
C VAL A 174 -0.60 6.06 3.65
N PRO A 175 -0.36 6.94 2.65
CA PRO A 175 0.14 8.28 2.89
C PRO A 175 -0.81 9.13 3.75
N VAL A 176 -0.26 9.96 4.62
CA VAL A 176 -1.01 10.95 5.40
C VAL A 176 -1.14 12.25 4.59
N GLY A 177 -2.24 12.98 4.77
CA GLY A 177 -2.48 14.21 4.02
C GLY A 177 -3.04 13.95 2.62
N LEU A 178 -4.05 13.10 2.53
CA LEU A 178 -4.83 12.91 1.30
C LEU A 178 -5.84 14.07 1.10
N PRO A 179 -6.25 14.38 -0.15
CA PRO A 179 -7.23 15.42 -0.44
C PRO A 179 -8.59 15.14 0.21
N LEU A 180 -9.21 16.16 0.82
CA LEU A 180 -10.47 16.01 1.56
C LEU A 180 -11.67 15.64 0.68
N ASP A 181 -11.66 16.07 -0.58
CA ASP A 181 -12.71 15.82 -1.56
C ASP A 181 -12.52 14.51 -2.36
N LEU A 182 -11.53 13.69 -1.96
CA LEU A 182 -11.25 12.42 -2.61
C LEU A 182 -12.46 11.47 -2.54
N GLN A 183 -12.78 10.84 -3.67
CA GLN A 183 -13.94 9.97 -3.87
C GLN A 183 -13.54 8.51 -4.08
N GLU A 184 -12.43 8.27 -4.79
CA GLU A 184 -11.89 6.93 -5.02
C GLU A 184 -10.40 6.90 -4.71
N LEU A 185 -10.01 5.97 -3.83
CA LEU A 185 -8.62 5.67 -3.52
C LEU A 185 -8.36 4.20 -3.82
N ARG A 186 -7.39 3.95 -4.72
CA ARG A 186 -6.86 2.61 -4.96
C ARG A 186 -5.38 2.57 -4.59
N VAL A 187 -5.06 1.68 -3.65
CA VAL A 187 -3.70 1.39 -3.20
C VAL A 187 -3.48 -0.13 -3.16
N ASP A 188 -4.14 -0.86 -4.06
CA ASP A 188 -4.03 -2.31 -4.18
C ASP A 188 -2.67 -2.75 -4.74
N GLU A 189 -2.33 -4.01 -4.49
CA GLU A 189 -1.08 -4.66 -4.94
C GLU A 189 0.18 -3.89 -4.51
N ASN A 190 0.17 -3.36 -3.28
CA ASN A 190 1.30 -2.70 -2.65
C ASN A 190 1.92 -3.59 -1.55
N ARG A 191 2.71 -3.01 -0.63
CA ARG A 191 3.30 -3.69 0.52
C ARG A 191 2.79 -3.10 1.83
N ILE A 192 1.56 -2.59 1.84
CA ILE A 192 1.00 -1.86 2.98
C ILE A 192 0.80 -2.83 4.14
N ALA A 193 1.51 -2.59 5.24
CA ALA A 193 1.38 -3.36 6.47
C ALA A 193 0.67 -2.58 7.58
N VAL A 194 0.65 -1.24 7.49
CA VAL A 194 0.11 -0.34 8.51
C VAL A 194 -0.81 0.73 7.90
N ILE A 195 -1.96 0.93 8.54
CA ILE A 195 -2.89 2.04 8.33
C ILE A 195 -2.99 2.80 9.66
N SER A 196 -2.47 4.03 9.67
CA SER A 196 -2.60 4.93 10.82
C SER A 196 -4.00 5.55 10.88
N ASP A 197 -4.42 5.89 12.09
CA ASP A 197 -5.61 6.67 12.42
C ASP A 197 -5.69 8.02 11.68
N LEU A 198 -4.55 8.61 11.34
CA LEU A 198 -4.47 9.86 10.59
C LEU A 198 -4.58 9.70 9.08
N ALA A 199 -4.41 8.47 8.54
CA ALA A 199 -4.36 8.24 7.10
C ALA A 199 -5.66 8.61 6.38
N PHE A 200 -6.80 8.39 7.04
CA PHE A 200 -8.13 8.65 6.49
C PHE A 200 -8.87 9.77 7.23
N GLN A 201 -8.15 10.58 8.01
CA GLN A 201 -8.75 11.65 8.78
C GLN A 201 -9.46 12.65 7.85
N ASN A 202 -10.71 12.97 8.16
CA ASN A 202 -11.56 13.92 7.43
C ASN A 202 -11.89 13.55 5.96
N LEU A 203 -11.59 12.34 5.48
CA LEU A 203 -11.96 11.86 4.14
C LEU A 203 -13.45 11.46 4.04
N THR A 204 -14.32 12.40 4.38
CA THR A 204 -15.77 12.18 4.44
C THR A 204 -16.42 11.99 3.07
N SER A 205 -15.76 12.42 2.00
CA SER A 205 -16.23 12.29 0.61
C SER A 205 -15.87 10.95 -0.05
N LEU A 206 -15.04 10.12 0.59
CA LEU A 206 -14.56 8.87 0.00
C LEU A 206 -15.70 7.87 -0.17
N GLU A 207 -15.91 7.41 -1.40
CA GLU A 207 -16.96 6.46 -1.77
C GLU A 207 -16.41 5.06 -2.02
N ARG A 208 -15.17 4.95 -2.48
CA ARG A 208 -14.55 3.67 -2.84
C ARG A 208 -13.12 3.59 -2.34
N LEU A 209 -12.85 2.56 -1.55
CA LEU A 209 -11.54 2.27 -0.98
C LEU A 209 -11.13 0.83 -1.33
N ILE A 210 -10.05 0.70 -2.11
CA ILE A 210 -9.50 -0.58 -2.53
C ILE A 210 -8.07 -0.70 -1.98
N VAL A 211 -7.87 -1.65 -1.06
CA VAL A 211 -6.59 -1.94 -0.40
C VAL A 211 -6.18 -3.41 -0.58
N ASP A 212 -6.61 -4.02 -1.68
CA ASP A 212 -6.43 -5.44 -1.99
C ASP A 212 -4.94 -5.81 -2.19
N GLY A 213 -4.56 -7.06 -1.98
CA GLY A 213 -3.22 -7.55 -2.31
C GLY A 213 -2.11 -6.86 -1.53
N ASN A 214 -2.32 -6.62 -0.24
CA ASN A 214 -1.37 -5.96 0.65
C ASN A 214 -0.92 -6.89 1.80
N LEU A 215 -0.13 -6.36 2.72
CA LEU A 215 0.41 -7.09 3.88
C LEU A 215 -0.36 -6.73 5.17
N LEU A 216 -1.62 -6.32 5.06
CA LEU A 216 -2.40 -5.84 6.19
C LEU A 216 -2.75 -6.99 7.13
N THR A 217 -2.59 -6.71 8.42
CA THR A 217 -3.06 -7.55 9.53
C THR A 217 -3.96 -6.71 10.43
N ASN A 218 -4.80 -7.32 11.27
CA ASN A 218 -5.66 -6.57 12.19
C ASN A 218 -4.87 -5.63 13.12
N LYS A 219 -3.65 -6.01 13.52
CA LYS A 219 -2.77 -5.17 14.35
C LYS A 219 -2.18 -3.97 13.59
N GLY A 220 -2.09 -4.08 12.27
CA GLY A 220 -1.60 -3.00 11.40
C GLY A 220 -2.65 -1.92 11.15
N ILE A 221 -3.92 -2.15 11.47
CA ILE A 221 -5.00 -1.19 11.28
C ILE A 221 -5.26 -0.51 12.63
N ALA A 222 -5.07 0.80 12.70
CA ALA A 222 -5.38 1.56 13.91
C ALA A 222 -6.90 1.55 14.20
N GLU A 223 -7.26 1.59 15.48
CA GLU A 223 -8.66 1.59 15.91
C GLU A 223 -9.41 2.79 15.34
N GLY A 224 -10.64 2.56 14.86
CA GLY A 224 -11.47 3.63 14.29
C GLY A 224 -10.97 4.24 12.97
N SER A 225 -9.91 3.71 12.34
CA SER A 225 -9.33 4.26 11.09
C SER A 225 -10.36 4.49 9.97
N PHE A 226 -11.42 3.68 9.90
CA PHE A 226 -12.45 3.76 8.85
C PHE A 226 -13.72 4.50 9.29
N SER A 227 -13.83 4.86 10.57
CA SER A 227 -15.09 5.36 11.17
C SER A 227 -15.57 6.68 10.56
N HIS A 228 -14.64 7.52 10.09
CA HIS A 228 -14.93 8.82 9.50
C HIS A 228 -15.36 8.77 8.02
N LEU A 229 -15.26 7.61 7.36
CA LEU A 229 -15.57 7.43 5.93
C LEU A 229 -17.09 7.33 5.69
N SER A 230 -17.81 8.39 6.03
CA SER A 230 -19.29 8.39 6.12
C SER A 230 -20.02 8.20 4.79
N LYS A 231 -19.38 8.45 3.64
CA LYS A 231 -19.94 8.21 2.29
C LYS A 231 -19.42 6.93 1.63
N LEU A 232 -18.66 6.10 2.33
CA LEU A 232 -18.07 4.88 1.77
C LEU A 232 -19.17 3.93 1.30
N LYS A 233 -19.13 3.56 0.02
CA LYS A 233 -20.07 2.65 -0.66
C LYS A 233 -19.44 1.28 -0.92
N GLU A 234 -18.16 1.26 -1.22
CA GLU A 234 -17.43 0.03 -1.55
C GLU A 234 -16.10 -0.03 -0.81
N PHE A 235 -15.89 -1.10 -0.05
CA PHE A 235 -14.64 -1.39 0.63
C PHE A 235 -14.13 -2.78 0.26
N SER A 236 -12.90 -2.82 -0.22
CA SER A 236 -12.23 -4.06 -0.62
C SER A 236 -10.87 -4.17 0.08
N ILE A 237 -10.67 -5.29 0.78
CA ILE A 237 -9.43 -5.66 1.47
C ILE A 237 -9.09 -7.13 1.19
N VAL A 238 -9.25 -7.52 -0.07
CA VAL A 238 -9.04 -8.88 -0.58
C VAL A 238 -7.56 -9.23 -0.62
N ARG A 239 -7.17 -10.51 -0.51
CA ARG A 239 -5.75 -10.94 -0.55
C ARG A 239 -4.89 -10.19 0.47
N ASN A 240 -5.27 -10.24 1.74
CA ASN A 240 -4.54 -9.68 2.88
C ASN A 240 -4.35 -10.76 3.97
N SER A 241 -3.88 -10.39 5.15
CA SER A 241 -3.61 -11.32 6.27
C SER A 241 -4.48 -11.02 7.50
N LEU A 242 -5.75 -10.66 7.28
CA LEU A 242 -6.69 -10.42 8.37
C LEU A 242 -7.16 -11.75 9.01
N THR A 243 -7.25 -11.77 10.34
CA THR A 243 -7.75 -12.90 11.15
C THR A 243 -9.20 -12.70 11.63
N TYR A 244 -9.72 -11.48 11.55
CA TYR A 244 -11.13 -11.11 11.73
C TYR A 244 -11.45 -9.86 10.89
N PRO A 245 -12.73 -9.56 10.57
CA PRO A 245 -13.10 -8.33 9.85
C PRO A 245 -12.73 -7.07 10.65
N PRO A 246 -12.33 -5.96 10.01
CA PRO A 246 -12.04 -4.71 10.73
C PRO A 246 -13.25 -4.22 11.55
N PRO A 247 -13.05 -3.79 12.81
CA PRO A 247 -14.12 -3.25 13.63
C PRO A 247 -14.58 -1.87 13.13
N ASP A 248 -15.77 -1.44 13.57
CA ASP A 248 -16.29 -0.08 13.42
C ASP A 248 -16.36 0.44 11.97
N LEU A 249 -16.67 -0.45 11.02
CA LEU A 249 -16.91 -0.05 9.64
C LEU A 249 -18.14 0.87 9.52
N PRO A 250 -18.08 1.93 8.69
CA PRO A 250 -19.17 2.90 8.56
C PRO A 250 -20.35 2.27 7.81
N GLY A 251 -21.48 2.11 8.49
CA GLY A 251 -22.69 1.48 7.93
C GLY A 251 -23.68 2.42 7.23
N THR A 252 -23.38 3.72 7.18
CA THR A 252 -24.28 4.77 6.65
C THR A 252 -24.58 4.61 5.15
N HIS A 253 -23.56 4.29 4.35
CA HIS A 253 -23.67 4.16 2.89
C HIS A 253 -23.04 2.89 2.32
N LEU A 254 -22.44 2.02 3.14
CA LEU A 254 -21.68 0.88 2.65
C LEU A 254 -22.61 -0.16 2.00
N LEU A 255 -22.37 -0.43 0.72
CA LEU A 255 -23.15 -1.34 -0.12
C LEU A 255 -22.40 -2.65 -0.40
N ARG A 256 -21.08 -2.59 -0.55
CA ARG A 256 -20.24 -3.73 -0.95
C ARG A 256 -19.03 -3.87 -0.03
N LEU A 257 -18.87 -5.06 0.53
CA LEU A 257 -17.76 -5.43 1.39
C LEU A 257 -17.12 -6.73 0.91
N TYR A 258 -15.83 -6.64 0.60
CA TYR A 258 -15.03 -7.73 0.04
C TYR A 258 -13.88 -8.06 1.00
N LEU A 259 -13.91 -9.28 1.54
CA LEU A 259 -12.99 -9.81 2.56
C LEU A 259 -12.37 -11.15 2.11
N GLN A 260 -12.38 -11.45 0.81
CA GLN A 260 -11.91 -12.72 0.28
C GLN A 260 -10.41 -12.89 0.45
N ASP A 261 -9.94 -14.13 0.40
CA ASP A 261 -8.51 -14.47 0.38
C ASP A 261 -7.76 -13.86 1.57
N ASN A 262 -8.36 -13.96 2.76
CA ASN A 262 -7.76 -13.56 4.02
C ASN A 262 -7.58 -14.81 4.92
N GLN A 263 -7.20 -14.60 6.17
CA GLN A 263 -7.01 -15.67 7.16
C GLN A 263 -8.07 -15.58 8.26
N ILE A 264 -9.28 -15.13 7.93
CA ILE A 264 -10.32 -14.85 8.92
C ILE A 264 -10.76 -16.15 9.58
N THR A 265 -10.61 -16.21 10.91
CA THR A 265 -10.92 -17.41 11.72
C THR A 265 -12.27 -17.31 12.42
N HIS A 266 -12.70 -16.09 12.75
CA HIS A 266 -13.97 -15.80 13.41
C HIS A 266 -14.48 -14.42 13.02
N ILE A 267 -15.78 -14.21 13.20
CA ILE A 267 -16.45 -12.93 12.96
C ILE A 267 -17.12 -12.51 14.27
N PRO A 268 -16.67 -11.41 14.91
CA PRO A 268 -17.35 -10.83 16.07
C PRO A 268 -18.79 -10.42 15.75
N LEU A 269 -19.71 -10.53 16.72
CA LEU A 269 -21.12 -10.14 16.54
C LEU A 269 -21.29 -8.65 16.18
N THR A 270 -20.38 -7.81 16.63
CA THR A 270 -20.37 -6.37 16.37
C THR A 270 -19.80 -6.00 15.00
N ALA A 271 -19.07 -6.91 14.32
CA ALA A 271 -18.34 -6.57 13.09
C ALA A 271 -19.27 -6.07 11.97
N PHE A 272 -20.49 -6.60 11.89
CA PHE A 272 -21.47 -6.25 10.87
C PHE A 272 -22.74 -5.59 11.43
N SER A 273 -22.76 -5.21 12.72
CA SER A 273 -23.99 -4.79 13.40
C SER A 273 -24.59 -3.51 12.82
N ASN A 274 -23.76 -2.60 12.31
CA ASN A 274 -24.20 -1.29 11.85
C ASN A 274 -24.41 -1.24 10.32
N LEU A 275 -24.11 -2.33 9.60
CA LEU A 275 -24.05 -2.36 8.13
C LEU A 275 -25.43 -2.56 7.47
N HIS A 276 -26.41 -1.74 7.85
CA HIS A 276 -27.81 -1.92 7.44
C HIS A 276 -28.06 -1.74 5.94
N LYS A 277 -27.19 -1.01 5.24
CA LYS A 277 -27.28 -0.75 3.78
C LYS A 277 -26.55 -1.79 2.93
N LEU A 278 -25.82 -2.72 3.54
CA LEU A 278 -24.97 -3.65 2.82
C LEU A 278 -25.79 -4.57 1.91
N GLU A 279 -25.44 -4.60 0.62
CA GLU A 279 -26.10 -5.41 -0.40
C GLU A 279 -25.28 -6.64 -0.79
N ARG A 280 -23.95 -6.52 -0.77
CA ARG A 280 -23.03 -7.59 -1.14
C ARG A 280 -21.95 -7.78 -0.08
N LEU A 281 -21.88 -9.00 0.44
CA LEU A 281 -20.83 -9.45 1.35
C LEU A 281 -20.15 -10.69 0.76
N ASP A 282 -18.83 -10.65 0.68
CA ASP A 282 -18.03 -11.82 0.30
C ASP A 282 -16.92 -12.07 1.33
N ILE A 283 -16.99 -13.23 1.98
CA ILE A 283 -16.05 -13.74 2.98
C ILE A 283 -15.46 -15.09 2.52
N SER A 284 -15.42 -15.34 1.21
CA SER A 284 -14.88 -16.58 0.63
C SER A 284 -13.36 -16.72 0.84
N ASN A 285 -12.82 -17.92 0.69
CA ASN A 285 -11.38 -18.21 0.80
C ASN A 285 -10.80 -17.68 2.13
N ASN A 286 -11.39 -18.10 3.25
CA ASN A 286 -10.95 -17.75 4.60
C ASN A 286 -10.82 -19.01 5.46
N GLN A 287 -10.55 -18.86 6.75
CA GLN A 287 -10.35 -19.96 7.71
C GLN A 287 -11.52 -20.11 8.68
N LEU A 288 -12.74 -19.74 8.24
CA LEU A 288 -13.94 -19.81 9.07
C LEU A 288 -14.38 -21.25 9.26
N ARG A 289 -14.50 -21.66 10.53
CA ARG A 289 -15.06 -22.97 10.90
C ARG A 289 -16.52 -22.91 11.29
N MET A 290 -16.95 -21.81 11.89
CA MET A 290 -18.30 -21.60 12.40
C MET A 290 -18.68 -20.13 12.35
N LEU A 291 -19.97 -19.82 12.45
CA LEU A 291 -20.48 -18.45 12.58
C LEU A 291 -21.30 -18.33 13.87
N ALA A 292 -21.10 -17.23 14.60
CA ALA A 292 -21.91 -16.92 15.76
C ALA A 292 -23.36 -16.61 15.33
N LYS A 293 -24.33 -17.13 16.09
CA LYS A 293 -25.75 -16.85 15.84
C LYS A 293 -26.01 -15.35 15.94
N GLY A 294 -26.66 -14.80 14.92
CA GLY A 294 -27.03 -13.40 14.86
C GLY A 294 -26.03 -12.47 14.17
N VAL A 295 -24.91 -13.00 13.67
CA VAL A 295 -23.88 -12.21 12.97
C VAL A 295 -24.39 -11.47 11.73
N PHE A 296 -25.50 -11.91 11.14
CA PHE A 296 -26.11 -11.30 9.95
C PHE A 296 -27.45 -10.60 10.21
N ASP A 297 -27.92 -10.52 11.46
CA ASP A 297 -29.28 -10.08 11.78
C ASP A 297 -29.56 -8.63 11.32
N ASN A 298 -28.54 -7.78 11.34
CA ASN A 298 -28.64 -6.36 10.99
C ASN A 298 -28.46 -6.07 9.50
N LEU A 299 -28.15 -7.08 8.67
CA LEU A 299 -27.90 -6.95 7.23
C LEU A 299 -29.21 -6.96 6.43
N HIS A 300 -30.12 -6.02 6.72
CA HIS A 300 -31.48 -6.03 6.19
C HIS A 300 -31.59 -5.87 4.66
N ASN A 301 -30.60 -5.26 4.00
CA ASN A 301 -30.58 -5.02 2.55
C ASN A 301 -29.71 -6.03 1.79
N LEU A 302 -29.25 -7.10 2.44
CA LEU A 302 -28.33 -8.05 1.83
C LEU A 302 -29.00 -8.77 0.65
N ARG A 303 -28.35 -8.74 -0.51
CA ARG A 303 -28.79 -9.40 -1.75
C ARG A 303 -27.88 -10.57 -2.12
N GLN A 304 -26.59 -10.48 -1.80
CA GLN A 304 -25.61 -11.50 -2.13
C GLN A 304 -24.67 -11.76 -0.95
N LEU A 305 -24.60 -13.03 -0.55
CA LEU A 305 -23.65 -13.52 0.43
C LEU A 305 -22.85 -14.67 -0.17
N THR A 306 -21.52 -14.52 -0.23
CA THR A 306 -20.64 -15.58 -0.71
C THR A 306 -19.67 -15.98 0.41
N VAL A 307 -19.60 -17.29 0.68
CA VAL A 307 -18.82 -17.85 1.80
C VAL A 307 -18.00 -19.08 1.38
N ARG A 308 -17.70 -19.19 0.08
CA ARG A 308 -17.06 -20.37 -0.53
C ARG A 308 -15.68 -20.63 0.06
N ASN A 309 -15.22 -21.87 -0.03
CA ASN A 309 -13.85 -22.26 0.36
C ASN A 309 -13.50 -21.80 1.78
N ASN A 310 -14.37 -22.13 2.73
CA ASN A 310 -14.10 -22.02 4.16
C ASN A 310 -14.23 -23.42 4.77
N PRO A 311 -13.39 -23.79 5.75
CA PRO A 311 -13.40 -25.10 6.38
C PRO A 311 -14.55 -25.25 7.39
N TRP A 312 -15.80 -25.16 6.91
CA TRP A 312 -17.01 -25.22 7.75
C TRP A 312 -17.09 -26.53 8.53
N LEU A 313 -17.15 -26.41 9.86
CA LEU A 313 -17.40 -27.52 10.77
C LEU A 313 -18.92 -27.62 11.02
N CYS A 314 -19.53 -28.65 10.47
CA CYS A 314 -20.96 -28.86 10.53
C CYS A 314 -21.36 -29.67 11.77
N ASP A 315 -21.26 -29.03 12.93
CA ASP A 315 -21.71 -29.54 14.22
C ASP A 315 -22.92 -28.73 14.76
N CYS A 316 -23.19 -28.79 16.06
CA CYS A 316 -24.28 -28.04 16.69
C CYS A 316 -24.23 -26.52 16.44
N SER A 317 -23.04 -25.96 16.19
CA SER A 317 -22.88 -24.52 15.97
C SER A 317 -23.48 -24.03 14.64
N ILE A 318 -23.54 -24.89 13.62
CA ILE A 318 -24.09 -24.54 12.30
C ILE A 318 -25.61 -24.71 12.23
N LYS A 319 -26.23 -25.24 13.30
CA LYS A 319 -27.67 -25.50 13.37
C LYS A 319 -28.51 -24.29 12.97
N TRP A 320 -28.19 -23.13 13.52
CA TRP A 320 -28.92 -21.90 13.22
C TRP A 320 -28.75 -21.46 11.77
N VAL A 321 -27.58 -21.72 11.15
CA VAL A 321 -27.33 -21.40 9.73
C VAL A 321 -28.20 -22.28 8.85
N THR A 322 -28.34 -23.56 9.20
CA THR A 322 -29.22 -24.50 8.49
C THR A 322 -30.68 -24.02 8.54
N GLU A 323 -31.17 -23.61 9.72
CA GLU A 323 -32.51 -23.04 9.89
C GLU A 323 -32.65 -21.73 9.10
N TRP A 324 -31.68 -20.82 9.23
CA TRP A 324 -31.66 -19.54 8.53
C TRP A 324 -31.71 -19.70 7.01
N LEU A 325 -30.93 -20.61 6.42
CA LEU A 325 -30.95 -20.90 4.98
C LEU A 325 -32.28 -21.47 4.47
N LYS A 326 -33.08 -22.10 5.33
CA LYS A 326 -34.42 -22.62 4.98
C LYS A 326 -35.47 -21.51 4.94
N PHE A 327 -35.32 -20.50 5.79
CA PHE A 327 -36.29 -19.39 5.94
C PHE A 327 -35.85 -18.07 5.27
N ILE A 328 -34.66 -18.02 4.67
CA ILE A 328 -34.17 -16.82 4.02
C ILE A 328 -35.04 -16.44 2.79
N PRO A 329 -35.32 -15.15 2.55
CA PRO A 329 -36.06 -14.72 1.37
C PRO A 329 -35.36 -15.10 0.05
N ALA A 330 -36.14 -15.43 -0.98
CA ALA A 330 -35.61 -15.78 -2.31
C ALA A 330 -34.85 -14.63 -3.00
N SER A 331 -35.00 -13.38 -2.53
CA SER A 331 -34.24 -12.23 -2.99
C SER A 331 -32.75 -12.27 -2.61
N ILE A 332 -32.37 -13.09 -1.62
CA ILE A 332 -31.00 -13.20 -1.13
C ILE A 332 -30.32 -14.43 -1.75
N ASN A 333 -29.26 -14.20 -2.51
CA ASN A 333 -28.45 -15.25 -3.12
C ASN A 333 -27.27 -15.60 -2.19
N VAL A 334 -27.39 -16.74 -1.49
CA VAL A 334 -26.36 -17.26 -0.60
C VAL A 334 -25.64 -18.45 -1.25
N ARG A 335 -24.30 -18.43 -1.28
CA ARG A 335 -23.49 -19.50 -1.87
C ARG A 335 -22.27 -19.85 -1.03
N GLY A 336 -21.91 -21.14 -0.99
CA GLY A 336 -20.62 -21.62 -0.47
C GLY A 336 -20.63 -22.26 0.91
N PHE A 337 -21.78 -22.42 1.55
CA PHE A 337 -21.90 -23.18 2.79
C PHE A 337 -21.85 -24.70 2.50
N MET A 338 -20.64 -25.24 2.42
CA MET A 338 -20.38 -26.67 2.24
C MET A 338 -19.53 -27.17 3.39
N CYS A 339 -19.95 -28.27 4.01
CA CYS A 339 -19.27 -28.86 5.16
C CYS A 339 -17.91 -29.41 4.75
N GLN A 340 -16.86 -29.05 5.50
CA GLN A 340 -15.54 -29.66 5.36
C GLN A 340 -15.31 -30.75 6.41
N GLY A 341 -16.01 -30.68 7.54
CA GLY A 341 -16.01 -31.72 8.54
C GLY A 341 -17.26 -31.67 9.42
N PRO A 342 -17.51 -32.69 10.26
CA PRO A 342 -16.73 -33.93 10.36
C PRO A 342 -16.93 -34.85 9.12
N GLU A 343 -16.10 -35.89 8.95
CA GLU A 343 -16.04 -36.73 7.73
C GLU A 343 -17.41 -37.30 7.29
N GLN A 344 -18.33 -37.55 8.23
CA GLN A 344 -19.66 -38.08 7.93
C GLN A 344 -20.52 -37.14 7.08
N VAL A 345 -20.28 -35.83 7.16
CA VAL A 345 -21.05 -34.79 6.45
C VAL A 345 -20.18 -33.96 5.52
N ARG A 346 -18.93 -34.37 5.29
CA ARG A 346 -17.98 -33.66 4.43
C ARG A 346 -18.50 -33.62 2.98
N GLY A 347 -18.39 -32.47 2.35
CA GLY A 347 -18.91 -32.19 1.00
C GLY A 347 -20.40 -31.85 0.95
N MET A 348 -21.17 -32.11 2.01
CA MET A 348 -22.62 -31.81 2.01
C MET A 348 -22.89 -30.31 2.12
N ALA A 349 -23.93 -29.84 1.42
CA ALA A 349 -24.39 -28.46 1.56
C ALA A 349 -25.13 -28.28 2.90
N VAL A 350 -24.82 -27.21 3.64
CA VAL A 350 -25.42 -26.95 4.97
C VAL A 350 -26.95 -26.88 4.92
N ARG A 351 -27.53 -26.39 3.80
CA ARG A 351 -28.98 -26.29 3.61
C ARG A 351 -29.69 -27.65 3.64
N GLU A 352 -28.99 -28.71 3.25
CA GLU A 352 -29.52 -30.07 3.12
C GLU A 352 -29.35 -30.91 4.38
N LEU A 353 -28.60 -30.42 5.37
CA LEU A 353 -28.39 -31.13 6.63
C LEU A 353 -29.70 -31.34 7.40
N ASN A 354 -29.85 -32.54 7.93
CA ASN A 354 -30.89 -32.90 8.87
C ASN A 354 -30.36 -32.76 10.32
N MET A 355 -31.23 -32.36 11.26
CA MET A 355 -30.84 -32.13 12.65
C MET A 355 -30.29 -33.38 13.34
N ASN A 356 -30.70 -34.56 12.88
CA ASN A 356 -30.26 -35.85 13.42
C ASN A 356 -28.84 -36.23 12.97
N MET A 357 -28.31 -35.58 11.91
CA MET A 357 -26.96 -35.79 11.40
C MET A 357 -25.94 -34.92 12.15
N LEU A 358 -26.41 -33.93 12.91
CA LEU A 358 -25.59 -33.06 13.73
C LEU A 358 -25.45 -33.67 15.13
N SER A 359 -24.23 -33.93 15.57
CA SER A 359 -23.91 -34.40 16.93
C SER A 359 -24.13 -33.27 17.96
N CYS A 360 -25.39 -32.94 18.22
CA CYS A 360 -25.77 -31.94 19.22
C CYS A 360 -25.93 -32.61 20.59
N PRO A 361 -25.31 -32.11 21.67
CA PRO A 361 -25.65 -32.58 23.00
C PRO A 361 -27.13 -32.27 23.28
N THR A 362 -27.91 -33.30 23.59
CA THR A 362 -29.29 -33.16 24.05
C THR A 362 -29.27 -32.56 25.44
N THR A 363 -29.39 -31.24 25.55
CA THR A 363 -29.69 -30.58 26.83
C THR A 363 -31.14 -30.90 27.21
N THR A 364 -31.35 -32.01 27.90
CA THR A 364 -32.49 -32.16 28.79
C THR A 364 -32.06 -31.57 30.13
N PRO A 365 -32.64 -30.44 30.62
CA PRO A 365 -32.47 -30.04 32.00
C PRO A 365 -33.34 -30.96 32.87
N GLY A 366 -32.91 -32.21 33.00
CA GLY A 366 -33.41 -33.14 34.00
C GLY A 366 -32.59 -32.96 35.26
N LEU A 367 -33.14 -32.23 36.23
CA LEU A 367 -32.68 -32.26 37.62
C LEU A 367 -32.48 -33.72 38.09
N PRO A 368 -31.35 -34.03 38.75
CA PRO A 368 -31.36 -34.95 39.87
C PRO A 368 -31.25 -34.12 41.14
N LEU A 369 -32.34 -34.05 41.90
CA LEU A 369 -32.30 -33.71 43.32
C LEU A 369 -31.43 -34.76 44.02
N ILE A 370 -30.17 -34.44 44.30
CA ILE A 370 -29.36 -35.14 45.29
C ILE A 370 -29.23 -34.20 46.47
N ILE A 371 -30.09 -34.45 47.46
CA ILE A 371 -30.01 -33.89 48.80
C ILE A 371 -28.93 -34.68 49.55
N THR A 372 -27.79 -34.06 49.82
CA THR A 372 -26.96 -34.42 50.98
C THR A 372 -26.31 -33.17 51.57
N PRO A 373 -26.26 -33.07 52.92
CA PRO A 373 -25.96 -31.82 53.63
C PRO A 373 -24.45 -31.61 53.80
N VAL A 374 -23.98 -30.38 53.63
CA VAL A 374 -22.61 -29.96 53.97
C VAL A 374 -22.65 -29.13 55.26
N PRO A 375 -21.73 -29.35 56.22
CA PRO A 375 -21.75 -28.66 57.51
C PRO A 375 -21.23 -27.23 57.41
N ALA A 376 -21.72 -26.41 58.32
CA ALA A 376 -21.34 -25.02 58.52
C ALA A 376 -19.87 -24.88 58.93
N THR A 377 -19.17 -23.91 58.34
CA THR A 377 -18.06 -23.25 59.01
C THR A 377 -18.03 -21.77 58.63
N THR A 378 -17.97 -20.97 59.68
CA THR A 378 -18.11 -19.53 59.80
C THR A 378 -16.93 -18.75 59.24
N MET A 379 -17.21 -17.61 58.60
CA MET A 379 -16.30 -16.46 58.51
C MET A 379 -17.11 -15.16 58.69
N PRO A 380 -16.54 -14.09 59.28
CA PRO A 380 -17.30 -13.02 59.91
C PRO A 380 -17.59 -11.82 59.00
N THR A 381 -18.73 -11.22 59.31
CA THR A 381 -19.37 -10.06 58.67
C THR A 381 -18.87 -8.75 59.29
N THR A 382 -18.55 -7.75 58.46
CA THR A 382 -18.62 -6.31 58.84
C THR A 382 -19.16 -5.46 57.69
N LEU A 383 -20.48 -5.28 57.77
CA LEU A 383 -21.35 -4.14 57.45
C LEU A 383 -20.80 -2.94 56.66
N VAL A 384 -21.45 -2.65 55.53
CA VAL A 384 -21.75 -1.29 55.03
C VAL A 384 -23.19 -1.29 54.49
N PRO A 385 -24.09 -0.40 54.94
CA PRO A 385 -25.39 -0.22 54.30
C PRO A 385 -25.47 1.09 53.50
N SER A 386 -26.06 0.96 52.33
CA SER A 386 -26.63 2.00 51.47
C SER A 386 -27.82 2.71 52.11
N SER A 387 -28.00 4.01 51.83
CA SER A 387 -29.30 4.67 51.96
C SER A 387 -29.60 5.58 50.76
N SER A 388 -30.81 5.43 50.26
CA SER A 388 -31.55 6.28 49.31
C SER A 388 -32.42 7.29 50.06
N PHE A 389 -32.71 8.47 49.49
CA PHE A 389 -34.00 9.21 49.53
C PHE A 389 -33.90 10.57 48.77
N PRO A 390 -35.02 11.28 48.44
CA PRO A 390 -35.17 12.15 47.27
C PRO A 390 -35.54 13.62 47.70
N PRO A 391 -36.32 14.48 46.97
CA PRO A 391 -35.89 15.86 46.66
C PRO A 391 -36.73 17.01 47.28
N SER A 392 -36.20 18.25 47.39
CA SER A 392 -37.00 19.51 47.38
C SER A 392 -36.18 20.83 47.38
N SER A 393 -36.43 21.66 46.35
CA SER A 393 -36.58 23.14 46.25
C SER A 393 -35.86 24.16 47.18
N SER A 394 -35.15 25.12 46.55
CA SER A 394 -35.46 26.59 46.46
C SER A 394 -34.32 27.62 46.76
N LYS A 395 -34.04 28.44 45.72
CA LYS A 395 -33.90 29.93 45.64
C LYS A 395 -32.67 30.74 46.15
N TYR A 396 -32.08 31.51 45.19
CA TYR A 396 -31.47 32.89 45.17
C TYR A 396 -30.37 33.26 46.21
N ASN A 397 -29.30 34.05 45.99
CA ASN A 397 -28.78 34.95 44.92
C ASN A 397 -27.25 35.25 45.19
N PRO A 398 -26.51 35.96 44.31
CA PRO A 398 -25.03 35.99 44.24
C PRO A 398 -24.33 37.24 44.81
N LEU A 399 -23.00 37.18 44.97
CA LEU A 399 -22.11 38.31 45.27
C LEU A 399 -20.82 38.29 44.42
N THR A 400 -20.47 39.48 43.91
CA THR A 400 -19.33 39.95 43.08
C THR A 400 -17.97 40.00 43.81
N PRO A 401 -16.82 40.20 43.11
CA PRO A 401 -16.16 41.55 43.00
C PRO A 401 -15.39 41.81 41.65
N ILE A 402 -15.40 43.01 41.04
CA ILE A 402 -14.55 44.25 41.15
C ILE A 402 -13.24 44.27 40.30
N VAL A 403 -13.05 45.44 39.67
CA VAL A 403 -12.20 45.93 38.56
C VAL A 403 -10.89 46.62 39.01
N ALA A 404 -9.84 46.68 38.15
CA ALA A 404 -8.91 47.83 37.91
C ALA A 404 -7.76 47.43 36.95
N THR A 405 -7.73 47.86 35.67
CA THR A 405 -7.18 49.11 35.04
C THR A 405 -5.66 49.15 34.76
N LEU A 406 -5.37 49.49 33.49
CA LEU A 406 -4.10 49.70 32.79
C LEU A 406 -3.38 51.02 33.16
N PRO A 407 -2.09 51.20 32.80
CA PRO A 407 -1.64 52.47 32.20
C PRO A 407 -0.74 52.32 30.95
N THR A 408 -0.58 53.43 30.21
CA THR A 408 -0.14 53.54 28.80
C THR A 408 1.08 54.51 28.66
N VAL A 409 2.19 54.05 28.00
CA VAL A 409 3.09 54.72 26.98
C VAL A 409 3.97 55.96 27.43
N PRO A 410 5.21 56.29 26.91
CA PRO A 410 5.70 56.31 25.50
C PRO A 410 7.18 55.95 25.13
N ASP A 411 7.37 55.73 23.81
CA ASP A 411 8.52 55.91 22.88
C ASP A 411 10.00 56.02 23.33
N ARG A 412 10.88 55.26 22.64
CA ARG A 412 12.10 55.80 21.99
C ARG A 412 12.83 54.80 21.07
N GLU A 413 13.26 55.31 19.91
CA GLU A 413 14.15 54.69 18.91
C GLU A 413 15.58 54.42 19.42
N ASP A 414 16.27 53.55 18.67
CA ASP A 414 17.70 53.55 18.29
C ASP A 414 18.67 52.48 18.86
N ARG A 415 19.22 51.73 17.89
CA ARG A 415 20.58 51.13 17.76
C ARG A 415 20.91 49.75 18.35
N GLU A 416 21.22 48.87 17.40
CA GLU A 416 22.10 47.69 17.42
C GLU A 416 23.09 47.58 18.59
N ARG A 417 23.02 46.45 19.30
CA ARG A 417 24.22 45.71 19.74
C ARG A 417 23.94 44.22 19.72
N VAL A 418 24.76 43.52 18.95
CA VAL A 418 24.86 42.07 18.87
C VAL A 418 25.22 41.50 20.25
N THR A 419 24.35 40.63 20.77
CA THR A 419 24.67 39.62 21.78
C THR A 419 24.06 38.30 21.30
N PRO A 420 24.84 37.21 21.16
CA PRO A 420 24.28 35.92 20.79
C PRO A 420 23.41 35.38 21.94
N PRO A 421 22.26 34.72 21.68
CA PRO A 421 21.52 34.08 22.76
C PRO A 421 22.33 32.89 23.28
N LEU A 422 22.39 32.76 24.61
CA LEU A 422 22.90 31.56 25.29
C LEU A 422 22.09 30.35 24.81
N SER A 423 22.78 29.31 24.35
CA SER A 423 22.18 28.05 23.93
C SER A 423 21.49 27.34 25.09
N GLU A 424 20.20 27.03 24.93
CA GLU A 424 19.57 25.93 25.66
C GLU A 424 20.26 24.64 25.20
N TRP A 425 20.93 23.91 26.10
CA TRP A 425 21.61 22.66 25.73
C TRP A 425 21.34 21.55 26.75
N ILE A 426 21.32 20.31 26.25
CA ILE A 426 21.34 19.09 27.05
C ILE A 426 22.79 18.60 27.14
N GLN A 427 23.27 18.27 28.34
CA GLN A 427 24.59 17.68 28.53
C GLN A 427 24.46 16.18 28.83
N LEU A 428 25.01 15.32 27.97
CA LEU A 428 25.01 13.87 28.11
C LEU A 428 26.33 13.38 28.72
N SER A 429 26.29 12.59 29.78
CA SER A 429 27.45 11.95 30.42
C SER A 429 27.30 10.43 30.46
N ILE A 430 28.39 9.73 30.15
CA ILE A 430 28.39 8.26 29.99
C ILE A 430 29.37 7.67 30.99
N HIS A 431 28.86 6.75 31.81
CA HIS A 431 29.62 6.00 32.81
C HIS A 431 29.60 4.50 32.50
N PHE A 432 30.77 3.89 32.42
CA PHE A 432 30.89 2.47 32.15
C PHE A 432 30.82 1.67 33.46
N VAL A 433 29.77 0.87 33.62
CA VAL A 433 29.55 0.05 34.82
C VAL A 433 30.30 -1.29 34.70
N ASN A 434 30.19 -1.97 33.55
CA ASN A 434 30.96 -3.17 33.21
C ASN A 434 31.15 -3.29 31.68
N ASP A 435 31.59 -4.45 31.19
CA ASP A 435 31.81 -4.76 29.76
C ASP A 435 30.52 -4.91 28.94
N THR A 436 29.36 -5.05 29.59
CA THR A 436 28.04 -5.22 28.93
C THR A 436 27.00 -4.18 29.34
N CYS A 437 27.37 -3.20 30.17
CA CYS A 437 26.46 -2.23 30.78
C CYS A 437 27.06 -0.82 30.77
N ILE A 438 26.28 0.11 30.21
CA ILE A 438 26.60 1.53 30.16
C ILE A 438 25.50 2.29 30.90
N GLN A 439 25.89 3.13 31.84
CA GLN A 439 25.00 4.07 32.50
C GLN A 439 25.08 5.43 31.79
N VAL A 440 23.92 5.91 31.36
CA VAL A 440 23.77 7.17 30.65
C VAL A 440 23.05 8.15 31.57
N ASN A 441 23.69 9.28 31.85
CA ASN A 441 23.16 10.37 32.66
C ASN A 441 23.06 11.63 31.80
N TRP A 442 22.11 12.51 32.11
CA TRP A 442 22.00 13.79 31.39
C TRP A 442 21.48 14.90 32.29
N MET A 443 21.83 16.13 31.96
CA MET A 443 21.31 17.34 32.58
C MET A 443 20.66 18.20 31.50
N SER A 444 19.44 18.68 31.78
CA SER A 444 18.72 19.64 30.95
C SER A 444 18.49 20.92 31.75
N LEU A 445 18.56 22.07 31.08
CA LEU A 445 18.22 23.37 31.66
C LEU A 445 16.73 23.72 31.51
N PHE A 446 15.94 22.79 30.98
CA PHE A 446 14.50 22.90 30.74
C PHE A 446 13.77 21.64 31.22
N SER A 447 12.48 21.78 31.57
CA SER A 447 11.62 20.66 31.94
C SER A 447 10.95 20.06 30.71
N VAL A 448 10.85 18.73 30.69
CA VAL A 448 10.17 17.96 29.63
C VAL A 448 9.28 16.90 30.27
N MET A 449 8.32 16.38 29.51
CA MET A 449 7.45 15.31 29.99
C MET A 449 8.10 13.94 29.87
N ALA A 450 8.91 13.73 28.83
CA ALA A 450 9.67 12.51 28.62
C ALA A 450 10.96 12.75 27.81
N TYR A 451 11.88 11.79 27.89
CA TYR A 451 13.05 11.68 27.03
C TYR A 451 12.99 10.38 26.24
N LYS A 452 13.34 10.42 24.96
CA LYS A 452 13.56 9.23 24.13
C LYS A 452 15.07 8.96 24.04
N LEU A 453 15.50 7.84 24.62
CA LEU A 453 16.87 7.35 24.56
C LEU A 453 16.96 6.27 23.47
N THR A 454 17.92 6.41 22.56
CA THR A 454 18.16 5.46 21.47
C THR A 454 19.61 5.03 21.44
N TRP A 455 19.88 3.78 21.06
CA TRP A 455 21.24 3.31 20.86
C TRP A 455 21.33 2.28 19.73
N VAL A 456 22.43 2.35 18.97
CA VAL A 456 22.69 1.44 17.85
C VAL A 456 24.17 1.03 17.85
N LYS A 457 24.43 -0.25 17.56
CA LYS A 457 25.79 -0.79 17.41
C LYS A 457 26.37 -0.33 16.07
N MET A 458 27.56 0.25 16.10
CA MET A 458 28.27 0.73 14.91
C MET A 458 29.10 -0.41 14.30
N GLY A 459 28.97 -0.63 12.98
CA GLY A 459 29.71 -1.63 12.20
C GLY A 459 30.56 -1.01 11.07
N HIS A 460 31.22 -1.85 10.26
CA HIS A 460 32.10 -1.42 9.16
C HIS A 460 31.39 -0.79 7.94
N SER A 461 30.05 -0.70 7.96
CA SER A 461 29.25 0.01 6.96
C SER A 461 28.25 0.89 7.70
N LEU A 462 28.14 2.16 7.29
CA LEU A 462 27.22 3.13 7.88
C LEU A 462 25.76 2.62 7.77
N VAL A 463 25.15 2.42 8.93
CA VAL A 463 23.71 2.13 9.18
C VAL A 463 23.21 0.77 8.70
N GLY A 464 23.41 -0.27 9.53
CA GLY A 464 22.78 -1.59 9.35
C GLY A 464 22.48 -2.33 10.66
N GLY A 465 22.51 -1.65 11.80
CA GLY A 465 22.16 -2.22 13.11
C GLY A 465 20.71 -1.92 13.50
N ILE A 466 20.08 -2.81 14.25
CA ILE A 466 18.75 -2.58 14.84
C ILE A 466 18.88 -1.43 15.84
N VAL A 467 18.10 -0.36 15.66
CA VAL A 467 18.04 0.76 16.59
C VAL A 467 17.15 0.36 17.75
N HIS A 468 17.71 0.38 18.95
CA HIS A 468 16.93 0.18 20.17
C HIS A 468 16.47 1.53 20.72
N GLU A 469 15.25 1.59 21.25
CA GLU A 469 14.67 2.80 21.82
C GLU A 469 14.01 2.55 23.18
N ARG A 470 14.01 3.57 24.03
CA ARG A 470 13.35 3.57 25.34
C ARG A 470 12.86 4.98 25.68
N ILE A 471 11.59 5.09 26.07
CA ILE A 471 11.01 6.34 26.59
C ILE A 471 11.17 6.38 28.11
N ILE A 472 11.59 7.53 28.62
CA ILE A 472 11.95 7.76 30.02
C ILE A 472 11.16 8.99 30.50
N SER A 473 10.53 8.91 31.67
CA SER A 473 9.83 10.07 32.25
C SER A 473 10.78 11.27 32.43
N GLY A 474 10.31 12.48 32.18
CA GLY A 474 11.12 13.70 32.22
C GLY A 474 11.69 14.05 33.59
N GLU A 475 11.14 13.48 34.66
CA GLU A 475 11.68 13.58 36.02
C GLU A 475 12.97 12.77 36.22
N LYS A 476 13.23 11.78 35.35
CA LYS A 476 14.42 10.94 35.43
C LYS A 476 15.55 11.52 34.56
N GLN A 477 16.75 11.54 35.13
CA GLN A 477 17.98 12.05 34.49
C GLN A 477 19.04 10.96 34.25
N GLN A 478 18.67 9.69 34.41
CA GLN A 478 19.58 8.55 34.24
C GLN A 478 18.88 7.30 33.70
N SER A 479 19.61 6.50 32.92
CA SER A 479 19.18 5.17 32.44
C SER A 479 20.36 4.22 32.26
N SER A 480 20.18 2.94 32.56
CA SER A 480 21.15 1.89 32.26
C SER A 480 20.81 1.14 30.97
N LEU A 481 21.79 1.02 30.10
CA LEU A 481 21.80 0.17 28.92
C LEU A 481 22.47 -1.16 29.30
N VAL A 482 21.74 -2.26 29.17
CA VAL A 482 22.19 -3.61 29.57
C VAL A 482 22.19 -4.55 28.36
N ASN A 483 22.86 -5.69 28.47
CA ASN A 483 23.02 -6.69 27.41
C ASN A 483 23.76 -6.15 26.16
N LEU A 484 24.72 -5.24 26.36
CA LEU A 484 25.57 -4.74 25.28
C LEU A 484 26.70 -5.73 25.00
N GLU A 485 27.08 -5.86 23.74
CA GLU A 485 28.24 -6.67 23.35
C GLU A 485 29.56 -6.06 23.83
N PRO A 486 30.50 -6.85 24.39
CA PRO A 486 31.84 -6.37 24.73
C PRO A 486 32.62 -5.89 23.50
N LYS A 487 33.55 -4.95 23.69
CA LYS A 487 34.43 -4.40 22.64
C LYS A 487 33.70 -3.85 21.41
N SER A 488 32.48 -3.34 21.59
CA SER A 488 31.63 -2.80 20.53
C SER A 488 31.33 -1.32 20.77
N THR A 489 31.34 -0.52 19.70
CA THR A 489 31.01 0.91 19.75
C THR A 489 29.52 1.11 19.50
N TYR A 490 28.87 1.87 20.38
CA TYR A 490 27.46 2.22 20.27
C TYR A 490 27.32 3.73 20.11
N ARG A 491 26.45 4.17 19.21
CA ARG A 491 26.00 5.57 19.13
C ARG A 491 24.72 5.70 19.93
N ILE A 492 24.74 6.52 20.98
CA ILE A 492 23.66 6.72 21.93
C ILE A 492 23.14 8.14 21.74
N CYS A 493 21.84 8.31 21.48
CA CYS A 493 21.22 9.62 21.28
C CYS A 493 20.04 9.82 22.22
N LEU A 494 19.94 11.01 22.80
CA LEU A 494 18.87 11.44 23.69
C LEU A 494 18.07 12.55 23.04
N VAL A 495 16.74 12.44 23.09
CA VAL A 495 15.80 13.40 22.50
C VAL A 495 14.77 13.83 23.55
N PRO A 496 14.60 15.13 23.84
CA PRO A 496 13.51 15.60 24.69
C PRO A 496 12.16 15.55 23.96
N LEU A 497 11.10 15.17 24.67
CA LEU A 497 9.73 15.10 24.17
C LEU A 497 8.81 16.08 24.94
N ASP A 498 8.04 16.88 24.20
CA ASP A 498 7.04 17.79 24.77
C ASP A 498 5.74 17.03 25.14
N THR A 499 4.78 17.73 25.76
CA THR A 499 3.43 17.28 26.19
C THR A 499 2.62 16.47 25.18
N TYR A 500 2.97 16.54 23.89
CA TYR A 500 2.33 15.79 22.79
C TYR A 500 3.22 14.68 22.20
N ASN A 501 4.34 14.30 22.85
CA ASN A 501 5.37 13.40 22.32
C ASN A 501 5.96 13.83 20.96
N ASN A 502 5.80 15.11 20.60
CA ASN A 502 6.35 15.68 19.37
C ASN A 502 7.85 15.98 19.54
N TYR A 503 8.62 15.72 18.48
CA TYR A 503 10.01 16.11 18.35
C TYR A 503 10.12 17.64 18.29
N ARG A 504 10.93 18.25 19.15
CA ARG A 504 11.40 19.62 18.88
C ARG A 504 12.43 19.55 17.74
N THR A 505 12.10 20.15 16.61
CA THR A 505 12.95 20.15 15.42
C THR A 505 14.22 20.97 15.64
N GLY A 506 15.38 20.33 15.47
CA GLY A 506 16.60 20.97 14.97
C GLY A 506 17.78 21.13 15.93
N GLU A 507 17.57 21.31 17.24
CA GLU A 507 18.66 21.79 18.12
C GLU A 507 18.88 20.99 19.42
N ASP A 508 17.97 20.06 19.78
CA ASP A 508 18.00 19.42 21.11
C ASP A 508 18.40 17.93 21.12
N THR A 509 18.62 17.29 19.97
CA THR A 509 19.09 15.88 19.93
C THR A 509 20.58 15.78 20.21
N VAL A 510 20.94 15.20 21.36
CA VAL A 510 22.33 15.04 21.76
C VAL A 510 22.76 13.59 21.63
N CYS A 511 23.78 13.34 20.81
CA CYS A 511 24.35 12.03 20.58
C CYS A 511 25.78 11.94 21.11
N SER A 512 26.16 10.78 21.64
CA SER A 512 27.54 10.46 22.03
C SER A 512 27.86 9.01 21.67
N GLU A 513 29.13 8.75 21.38
CA GLU A 513 29.63 7.42 21.06
C GLU A 513 30.33 6.81 22.27
N ALA A 514 29.98 5.57 22.60
CA ALA A 514 30.54 4.85 23.73
C ALA A 514 31.00 3.46 23.31
N THR A 515 32.23 3.10 23.65
CA THR A 515 32.81 1.79 23.35
C THR A 515 32.90 0.96 24.61
N THR A 516 32.28 -0.23 24.62
CA THR A 516 32.32 -1.15 25.77
C THR A 516 33.73 -1.71 25.99
N LYS A 517 34.11 -1.94 27.24
CA LYS A 517 35.43 -2.49 27.61
C LYS A 517 35.55 -3.97 27.20
N ALA A 518 36.77 -4.47 27.06
CA ALA A 518 37.02 -5.88 26.86
C ALA A 518 36.73 -6.68 28.14
N SER A 519 36.12 -7.87 28.00
CA SER A 519 35.80 -8.74 29.12
C SER A 519 37.08 -9.25 29.79
N PHE A 520 37.25 -9.00 31.09
CA PHE A 520 38.34 -9.57 31.88
C PHE A 520 37.91 -10.94 32.42
N LEU A 521 38.34 -12.00 31.74
CA LEU A 521 38.32 -13.36 32.29
C LEU A 521 39.40 -13.46 33.38
N ASN A 522 38.97 -13.40 34.65
CA ASN A 522 39.79 -13.81 35.79
C ASN A 522 39.64 -15.33 35.98
N GLY A 523 40.75 -16.07 35.88
CA GLY A 523 40.76 -17.51 36.15
C GLY A 523 41.99 -18.24 35.62
N SER A 524 43.13 -18.03 36.30
CA SER A 524 44.22 -18.99 36.53
C SER A 524 44.54 -20.06 35.47
N ASN A 525 45.69 -19.90 34.80
CA ASN A 525 46.78 -20.89 34.79
C ASN A 525 48.04 -20.31 34.13
N ILE A 526 49.06 -20.04 34.95
CA ILE A 526 50.48 -19.79 34.62
C ILE A 526 51.10 -21.18 34.34
N PRO A 527 52.00 -21.39 33.34
CA PRO A 527 53.37 -20.87 33.39
C PRO A 527 53.97 -20.44 32.03
N SER A 528 54.52 -19.22 31.97
CA SER A 528 55.96 -18.92 32.06
C SER A 528 56.70 -18.97 30.72
N SER A 529 57.12 -17.81 30.22
CA SER A 529 58.53 -17.55 29.90
C SER A 529 58.73 -16.14 29.32
N HIS A 530 59.61 -15.42 30.02
CA HIS A 530 60.48 -14.32 29.61
C HIS A 530 59.93 -13.04 28.96
N GLU A 531 60.02 -12.00 29.79
CA GLU A 531 60.39 -10.63 29.43
C GLU A 531 61.40 -10.55 28.27
N GLN A 532 61.17 -9.63 27.33
CA GLN A 532 62.09 -8.51 27.14
C GLN A 532 61.42 -7.36 26.39
N THR A 533 61.53 -6.19 27.03
CA THR A 533 61.30 -4.87 26.50
C THR A 533 62.21 -4.57 25.31
N THR A 534 61.71 -3.89 24.28
CA THR A 534 62.48 -2.81 23.65
C THR A 534 61.62 -1.85 22.84
N SER A 535 62.00 -0.60 23.03
CA SER A 535 61.52 0.64 22.46
C SER A 535 61.97 0.87 21.01
N GLN A 536 61.16 1.66 20.31
CA GLN A 536 61.53 2.71 19.35
C GLN A 536 62.01 2.36 17.92
N ASN A 537 61.27 2.98 17.00
CA ASN A 537 61.69 3.74 15.81
C ASN A 537 61.80 3.08 14.42
N LEU A 538 60.96 3.67 13.53
CA LEU A 538 61.21 4.13 12.16
C LEU A 538 61.94 3.20 11.18
N GLY A 539 61.16 2.68 10.23
CA GLY A 539 61.66 2.14 8.96
C GLY A 539 60.50 1.80 8.03
N SER A 540 60.37 2.55 6.94
CA SER A 540 59.32 2.45 5.94
C SER A 540 59.33 1.11 5.18
N PRO A 541 58.18 0.73 4.60
CA PRO A 541 57.91 -0.58 4.05
C PRO A 541 58.32 -0.63 2.58
N PHE A 542 59.10 -1.61 2.16
CA PHE A 542 59.21 -1.92 0.74
C PHE A 542 59.26 -3.45 0.55
N LEU A 543 58.33 -3.88 -0.30
CA LEU A 543 58.50 -4.99 -1.25
C LEU A 543 58.44 -6.39 -0.68
N LEU A 544 57.22 -6.93 -0.56
CA LEU A 544 57.00 -8.32 -1.00
C LEU A 544 55.53 -8.68 -1.34
N ALA A 545 54.54 -7.82 -1.05
CA ALA A 545 53.12 -8.14 -1.27
C ALA A 545 52.50 -7.56 -2.56
N GLY A 546 53.29 -6.94 -3.46
CA GLY A 546 52.79 -6.25 -4.66
C GLY A 546 52.80 -7.07 -5.96
N LEU A 547 53.54 -8.19 -6.02
CA LEU A 547 53.76 -8.91 -7.28
C LEU A 547 52.77 -10.06 -7.54
N ILE A 548 52.07 -10.55 -6.52
CA ILE A 548 51.12 -11.67 -6.65
C ILE A 548 49.68 -11.17 -6.90
N GLY A 549 49.32 -9.97 -6.40
CA GLY A 549 48.00 -9.38 -6.63
C GLY A 549 47.78 -8.83 -8.05
N GLY A 550 48.83 -8.32 -8.70
CA GLY A 550 48.73 -7.74 -10.05
C GLY A 550 48.51 -8.79 -11.15
N ALA A 551 49.11 -9.98 -11.01
CA ALA A 551 49.00 -11.04 -12.02
C ALA A 551 47.59 -11.63 -12.08
N VAL A 552 46.91 -11.76 -10.94
CA VAL A 552 45.55 -12.30 -10.86
C VAL A 552 44.54 -11.37 -11.52
N ILE A 553 44.68 -10.06 -11.31
CA ILE A 553 43.78 -9.05 -11.90
C ILE A 553 43.94 -9.01 -13.43
N PHE A 554 45.17 -9.12 -13.93
CA PHE A 554 45.42 -9.09 -15.37
C PHE A 554 44.79 -10.30 -16.09
N VAL A 555 44.91 -11.51 -15.50
CA VAL A 555 44.28 -12.72 -16.05
C VAL A 555 42.76 -12.61 -16.06
N LEU A 556 42.17 -12.01 -15.03
CA LEU A 556 40.72 -11.87 -14.91
C LEU A 556 40.15 -10.87 -15.93
N VAL A 557 40.86 -9.77 -16.20
CA VAL A 557 40.50 -8.79 -17.24
C VAL A 557 40.60 -9.39 -18.64
N VAL A 558 41.62 -10.23 -18.90
CA VAL A 558 41.78 -10.92 -20.19
C VAL A 558 40.64 -11.91 -20.43
N LEU A 559 40.25 -12.70 -19.42
CA LEU A 559 39.13 -13.64 -19.53
C LEU A 559 37.80 -12.92 -19.78
N LEU A 560 37.54 -11.81 -19.09
CA LEU A 560 36.34 -10.99 -19.29
C LEU A 560 36.30 -10.36 -20.69
N SER A 561 37.45 -9.94 -21.20
CA SER A 561 37.57 -9.38 -22.56
C SER A 561 37.29 -10.44 -23.63
N ILE A 562 37.77 -11.68 -23.44
CA ILE A 562 37.49 -12.82 -24.33
C ILE A 562 36.00 -13.19 -24.29
N PHE A 563 35.38 -13.18 -23.11
CA PHE A 563 33.96 -13.45 -22.95
C PHE A 563 33.09 -12.39 -23.64
N CYS A 564 33.40 -11.10 -23.44
CA CYS A 564 32.72 -9.99 -24.12
C CYS A 564 32.89 -10.06 -25.65
N TRP A 565 34.08 -10.41 -26.15
CA TRP A 565 34.28 -10.66 -27.57
C TRP A 565 33.38 -11.80 -28.06
N HIS A 566 33.35 -12.93 -27.34
CA HIS A 566 32.55 -14.10 -27.75
C HIS A 566 31.05 -13.80 -27.80
N MET A 567 30.53 -13.04 -26.83
CA MET A 567 29.13 -12.59 -26.81
C MET A 567 28.82 -11.62 -27.94
N HIS A 568 29.71 -10.66 -28.22
CA HIS A 568 29.52 -9.73 -29.32
C HIS A 568 29.60 -10.41 -30.71
N LYS A 569 30.41 -11.48 -30.86
CA LYS A 569 30.50 -12.26 -32.11
C LYS A 569 29.27 -13.15 -32.34
N LYS A 570 28.64 -13.69 -31.29
CA LYS A 570 27.40 -14.47 -31.40
C LYS A 570 26.14 -13.60 -31.57
N GLY A 571 26.16 -12.35 -31.09
CA GLY A 571 25.05 -11.39 -31.24
C GLY A 571 24.75 -10.93 -32.68
N ARG A 572 25.57 -11.29 -33.67
CA ARG A 572 25.39 -10.88 -35.08
C ARG A 572 24.72 -11.91 -36.00
N TYR A 573 24.25 -13.05 -35.50
CA TYR A 573 23.59 -14.08 -36.33
C TYR A 573 22.10 -14.33 -36.08
N THR A 574 21.44 -13.53 -35.24
CA THR A 574 19.97 -13.61 -35.05
C THR A 574 19.33 -12.24 -35.16
N SER A 575 19.43 -11.63 -36.33
CA SER A 575 18.58 -10.52 -36.73
C SER A 575 18.05 -10.81 -38.13
N GLN A 576 16.94 -11.54 -38.20
CA GLN A 576 15.94 -11.38 -39.25
C GLN A 576 14.69 -12.21 -38.95
N LYS A 577 13.55 -11.54 -39.10
CA LYS A 577 12.17 -11.99 -38.87
C LYS A 577 11.81 -12.17 -37.41
N TRP A 578 11.18 -11.15 -36.83
CA TRP A 578 9.80 -11.30 -36.34
C TRP A 578 8.98 -10.09 -36.81
N LYS A 579 7.98 -10.38 -37.64
CA LYS A 579 6.88 -9.46 -37.97
C LYS A 579 5.97 -9.42 -36.75
N TYR A 580 5.84 -8.25 -36.12
CA TYR A 580 4.79 -8.00 -35.13
C TYR A 580 3.44 -7.87 -35.84
N ASN A 581 2.57 -8.86 -35.66
CA ASN A 581 1.13 -8.67 -35.87
C ASN A 581 0.56 -8.00 -34.62
N ARG A 582 0.09 -6.76 -34.79
CA ARG A 582 -0.70 -5.99 -33.83
C ARG A 582 -2.06 -6.68 -33.68
N GLY A 583 -2.29 -7.33 -32.54
CA GLY A 583 -3.55 -8.03 -32.24
C GLY A 583 -3.92 -7.85 -30.77
N ARG A 584 -5.11 -7.28 -30.54
CA ARG A 584 -5.78 -7.06 -29.25
C ARG A 584 -5.62 -8.24 -28.26
N ARG A 585 -5.30 -7.94 -27.02
CA ARG A 585 -5.60 -8.71 -25.79
C ARG A 585 -6.13 -7.68 -24.78
N LYS A 586 -7.32 -7.72 -24.17
CA LYS A 586 -8.31 -8.78 -23.87
C LYS A 586 -7.70 -10.02 -23.23
N ASP A 587 -7.51 -9.89 -21.91
CA ASP A 587 -7.68 -10.89 -20.86
C ASP A 587 -7.38 -12.34 -21.28
N ASP A 588 -6.18 -12.80 -20.95
CA ASP A 588 -5.83 -14.21 -20.99
C ASP A 588 -6.43 -14.92 -19.76
N TYR A 589 -7.73 -15.21 -19.81
CA TYR A 589 -8.30 -16.38 -19.14
C TYR A 589 -8.27 -17.54 -20.14
N CYS A 590 -7.54 -18.61 -19.83
CA CYS A 590 -7.70 -19.88 -20.54
C CYS A 590 -8.98 -20.57 -20.05
N GLU A 591 -10.11 -20.19 -20.62
CA GLU A 591 -11.37 -20.91 -20.47
C GLU A 591 -11.41 -22.03 -21.52
N ALA A 592 -11.13 -23.27 -21.11
CA ALA A 592 -11.41 -24.44 -21.93
C ALA A 592 -12.92 -24.75 -21.87
N GLY A 593 -13.72 -23.88 -22.48
CA GLY A 593 -15.15 -24.11 -22.67
C GLY A 593 -15.41 -24.80 -24.00
N THR A 594 -15.91 -26.04 -23.97
CA THR A 594 -16.47 -26.63 -25.18
C THR A 594 -17.69 -25.81 -25.58
N LYS A 595 -17.74 -25.35 -26.84
CA LYS A 595 -18.80 -24.48 -27.36
C LYS A 595 -20.09 -25.29 -27.61
N LYS A 596 -20.66 -25.91 -26.57
CA LYS A 596 -22.10 -26.18 -26.42
C LYS A 596 -22.55 -26.81 -25.11
N ASP A 597 -21.67 -27.25 -24.21
CA ASP A 597 -22.06 -27.83 -22.92
C ASP A 597 -21.18 -27.27 -21.78
N ASN A 598 -21.81 -26.72 -20.73
CA ASN A 598 -21.16 -26.01 -19.62
C ASN A 598 -20.54 -26.94 -18.55
N SER A 599 -19.96 -28.07 -18.93
CA SER A 599 -19.16 -28.88 -18.01
C SER A 599 -17.69 -28.44 -18.08
N ILE A 600 -17.27 -27.60 -17.15
CA ILE A 600 -15.84 -27.33 -16.92
C ILE A 600 -15.28 -28.54 -16.20
N LEU A 601 -14.29 -29.21 -16.80
CA LEU A 601 -13.60 -30.34 -16.17
C LEU A 601 -12.50 -29.78 -15.26
N GLU A 602 -12.74 -29.74 -13.96
CA GLU A 602 -11.76 -29.34 -12.94
C GLU A 602 -11.00 -30.60 -12.47
N MET A 603 -9.67 -30.62 -12.64
CA MET A 603 -8.81 -31.73 -12.20
C MET A 603 -8.12 -31.34 -10.89
N THR A 604 -8.49 -31.99 -9.78
CA THR A 604 -8.10 -31.60 -8.41
C THR A 604 -6.94 -32.43 -7.82
N GLU A 605 -6.28 -33.28 -8.60
CA GLU A 605 -5.20 -34.18 -8.11
C GLU A 605 -3.91 -34.13 -8.94
N THR A 606 -2.77 -34.42 -8.29
CA THR A 606 -1.40 -34.38 -8.84
C THR A 606 -0.97 -35.64 -9.64
N SER A 607 -1.93 -36.48 -10.03
CA SER A 607 -1.68 -37.85 -10.47
C SER A 607 -1.58 -38.05 -11.99
N PHE A 608 -1.60 -36.98 -12.81
CA PHE A 608 -1.68 -37.07 -14.27
C PHE A 608 -0.55 -36.31 -14.98
N GLN A 609 -0.05 -36.89 -16.08
CA GLN A 609 0.90 -36.26 -16.99
C GLN A 609 0.23 -35.98 -18.33
N ILE A 610 0.45 -34.77 -18.86
CA ILE A 610 0.05 -34.38 -20.22
C ILE A 610 1.22 -34.71 -21.15
N VAL A 611 0.98 -35.56 -22.15
CA VAL A 611 1.98 -35.95 -23.14
C VAL A 611 1.55 -35.48 -24.53
N SER A 612 2.44 -34.76 -25.22
CA SER A 612 2.25 -34.34 -26.61
C SER A 612 2.34 -35.55 -27.54
N LEU A 613 1.38 -35.72 -28.44
CA LEU A 613 1.38 -36.83 -29.39
C LEU A 613 2.30 -36.61 -30.60
N ASN A 614 2.83 -35.39 -30.80
CA ASN A 614 3.81 -35.09 -31.83
C ASN A 614 4.99 -34.29 -31.25
N ASN A 615 6.21 -34.72 -31.58
CA ASN A 615 7.45 -34.16 -31.05
C ASN A 615 7.93 -32.89 -31.76
N ASP A 616 7.25 -32.44 -32.81
CA ASP A 616 7.66 -31.25 -33.56
C ASP A 616 6.55 -30.19 -33.58
N GLN A 617 6.90 -29.02 -33.01
CA GLN A 617 6.17 -27.75 -32.98
C GLN A 617 5.03 -27.63 -31.94
N LEU A 618 5.44 -27.16 -30.75
CA LEU A 618 4.61 -26.66 -29.66
C LEU A 618 3.88 -25.37 -30.04
N LEU A 619 2.88 -25.45 -30.90
CA LEU A 619 1.77 -24.49 -30.98
C LEU A 619 0.66 -25.15 -31.81
N LYS A 620 -0.27 -25.79 -31.08
CA LYS A 620 -1.50 -26.44 -31.57
C LYS A 620 -1.33 -27.90 -32.01
N GLY A 621 -1.32 -28.82 -31.04
CA GLY A 621 -1.39 -30.26 -31.26
C GLY A 621 -2.23 -30.94 -30.18
N ASP A 622 -2.89 -32.03 -30.54
CA ASP A 622 -3.72 -32.83 -29.65
C ASP A 622 -2.90 -33.44 -28.50
N PHE A 623 -3.42 -33.38 -27.28
CA PHE A 623 -2.75 -33.88 -26.07
C PHE A 623 -3.45 -35.12 -25.54
N ARG A 624 -2.67 -36.07 -25.00
CA ARG A 624 -3.20 -37.21 -24.24
C ARG A 624 -2.91 -37.01 -22.75
N LEU A 625 -3.94 -37.17 -21.91
CA LEU A 625 -3.82 -37.25 -20.45
C LEU A 625 -3.58 -38.70 -20.04
N GLN A 626 -2.54 -38.97 -19.25
CA GLN A 626 -2.24 -40.31 -18.73
C GLN A 626 -1.95 -40.25 -17.22
N PRO A 627 -2.51 -41.16 -16.40
CA PRO A 627 -2.19 -41.24 -14.97
C PRO A 627 -0.77 -41.77 -14.74
N ILE A 628 -0.07 -41.23 -13.74
CA ILE A 628 1.32 -41.55 -13.40
C ILE A 628 1.42 -42.79 -12.50
N TYR A 629 0.38 -43.10 -11.71
CA TYR A 629 0.32 -44.32 -10.89
C TYR A 629 -1.09 -44.90 -10.84
N THR A 630 -1.21 -46.21 -11.01
CA THR A 630 -2.42 -46.97 -10.68
C THR A 630 -2.33 -47.44 -9.23
N PRO A 631 -3.31 -47.18 -8.35
CA PRO A 631 -3.40 -47.90 -7.10
C PRO A 631 -3.84 -49.32 -7.45
N ASN A 632 -2.95 -50.29 -7.19
CA ASN A 632 -3.07 -51.73 -7.47
C ASN A 632 -2.64 -52.13 -8.89
N GLY A 633 -1.51 -52.83 -8.98
CA GLY A 633 -0.88 -53.21 -10.24
C GLY A 633 -1.69 -54.18 -11.10
N GLY A 634 -1.45 -54.10 -12.42
CA GLY A 634 -1.91 -55.01 -13.47
C GLY A 634 -3.22 -54.58 -14.13
N ILE A 635 -3.49 -54.67 -15.43
CA ILE A 635 -2.84 -55.25 -16.62
C ILE A 635 -3.37 -54.44 -17.84
N ASN A 636 -2.51 -54.29 -18.86
CA ASN A 636 -2.75 -53.97 -20.29
C ASN A 636 -4.16 -53.54 -20.76
N TYR A 637 -4.23 -52.42 -21.48
CA TYR A 637 -5.22 -52.23 -22.54
C TYR A 637 -4.56 -51.86 -23.87
N THR A 638 -4.86 -52.69 -24.85
CA THR A 638 -4.49 -52.65 -26.27
C THR A 638 -5.24 -51.56 -27.02
N ASP A 639 -4.56 -50.88 -27.95
CA ASP A 639 -5.11 -49.88 -28.86
C ASP A 639 -6.23 -50.47 -29.74
N CYS A 640 -7.44 -49.97 -29.60
CA CYS A 640 -8.50 -50.14 -30.60
C CYS A 640 -8.49 -48.93 -31.54
N HIS A 641 -7.88 -49.09 -32.71
CA HIS A 641 -8.11 -48.24 -33.87
C HIS A 641 -9.53 -48.49 -34.42
N ILE A 642 -10.27 -47.42 -34.80
CA ILE A 642 -10.99 -47.22 -36.09
C ILE A 642 -12.07 -46.10 -35.96
N PRO A 643 -12.40 -45.36 -37.06
CA PRO A 643 -12.77 -43.95 -37.04
C PRO A 643 -14.24 -43.63 -37.37
N ASN A 644 -14.59 -42.35 -37.13
CA ASN A 644 -15.65 -41.54 -37.73
C ASN A 644 -17.13 -41.95 -37.62
N ASN A 645 -17.92 -40.92 -37.27
CA ASN A 645 -19.37 -40.69 -37.41
C ASN A 645 -20.33 -41.06 -36.26
N MET A 646 -21.10 -40.03 -35.90
CA MET A 646 -22.26 -39.97 -35.00
C MET A 646 -23.21 -41.18 -35.05
N ARG A 647 -23.59 -41.70 -33.86
CA ARG A 647 -24.98 -41.67 -33.32
C ARG A 647 -25.09 -42.43 -31.99
N TYR A 648 -26.08 -42.00 -31.21
CA TYR A 648 -26.57 -42.55 -29.94
C TYR A 648 -26.82 -44.07 -29.98
N CYS A 649 -26.37 -44.78 -28.94
CA CYS A 649 -26.91 -46.08 -28.55
C CYS A 649 -27.57 -45.95 -27.18
N ASN A 650 -28.89 -46.10 -27.18
CA ASN A 650 -29.74 -46.33 -26.03
C ASN A 650 -29.85 -47.85 -25.89
N SER A 651 -29.39 -48.46 -24.79
CA SER A 651 -29.79 -49.83 -24.44
C SER A 651 -29.49 -50.19 -22.99
N ASN A 652 -30.60 -50.37 -22.27
CA ASN A 652 -30.91 -51.45 -21.34
C ASN A 652 -30.22 -51.53 -19.96
N VAL A 653 -31.10 -51.29 -18.98
CA VAL A 653 -31.03 -51.42 -17.52
C VAL A 653 -30.65 -52.84 -17.04
N SER A 654 -29.83 -52.91 -15.99
CA SER A 654 -30.13 -53.66 -14.76
C SER A 654 -29.35 -53.10 -13.57
N ASP A 655 -30.09 -52.40 -12.71
CA ASP A 655 -29.90 -52.04 -11.29
C ASP A 655 -28.60 -52.44 -10.57
N LEU A 656 -27.84 -51.44 -10.09
CA LEU A 656 -27.71 -51.13 -8.64
C LEU A 656 -26.85 -49.86 -8.41
N GLU A 657 -27.38 -48.98 -7.55
CA GLU A 657 -26.66 -47.98 -6.73
C GLU A 657 -26.03 -46.75 -7.40
N HIS A 658 -26.93 -45.81 -7.72
CA HIS A 658 -26.88 -44.36 -7.50
C HIS A 658 -25.51 -43.67 -7.38
N CYS A 659 -25.14 -43.03 -8.50
CA CYS A 659 -24.34 -41.82 -8.55
C CYS A 659 -24.95 -40.68 -7.71
N HIS A 660 -24.11 -39.93 -6.99
CA HIS A 660 -24.40 -38.55 -6.63
C HIS A 660 -23.70 -37.62 -7.64
N THR A 661 -24.47 -36.70 -8.21
CA THR A 661 -24.01 -35.50 -8.95
C THR A 661 -23.44 -34.47 -8.01
#